data_AF-A0AAD9PKM4-F1
#
_entry.id   AF-A0AAD9PKM4-F1
#
_cell.length_a   1.000
_cell.length_b   1.000
_cell.length_c   1.000
_cell.angle_alpha   90.00
_cell.angle_beta   90.00
_cell.angle_gamma   90.00
#
_symmetry.space_group_name_H-M   'P 1'
#
loop_
_entity.id
_entity.type
_entity.pdbx_description
1 polymer ?
#
loop_
_entity_poly.entity_id
_entity_poly.type
_entity_poly.pdbx_seq_one_letter_code
_entity_poly.pdbx_strand_id
1 'polypeptide(L)'
;MVNTKASQPSKSIKVKTANDNPVVIEGYNVFGKSAQDKSLLGFLFNLTEDGIQNTRDASNVRVGFQIGRITSISQDRRIVLPVETDVVLESDTSKIQFVPNVSTEDLNTLYISVFGNTSSHLKFYPDLDNVEIEITYSPVVMKTENKQLEGFHHSRIYIMPYNADEGLKLDSIKICKSRNLGSLLIYKQQSHYHLRFNVNTVFEDVEISDCNILGIKFRSVRIYKCKCENDFKTGNFQMEVITEWSIRVQNDITNISYESLFKYFIETLLTQNNEMSNGTVVPEWIDIETVEETRQQWVQMTTYDDQLSKQYNRMLQSKGNRFHYILSIMYINMNELIDAFNSRNPELDAMDQFYYPGRFGDVSENAQIHYDTRKLLRQQGSAIEALRRCNNFVKRILISFYIKPKSCVLDLACGHGQDLDKFGTVGIQTLVGIDISKKEILEARSRYNTRRNRFRFSAEFHHGNVLDKKVYVFLKNRLFDVVNFQLAIHYVLESEQMAEFIITQIHKTLNDGGLFIGSTMCCKALAAGIHYSLTQEDSTLSFGNDIFTVTLDPNTCTFDEQKPSLNTLQNKFETDWGIKYHFYLMESINESEYVVPWTSFVKLCRKVGLRLVETCTFPEWLQASRTRYKSASIPRYVEENLEKHYGMISGYPLSHPQQQVFQLYKIFVFEKISARYKMFMGGVKIMKH
;
A
#
# COMPACT_ATOMS: atom_id res chain seq x y z
N MET A 1 -27.85 67.28 -17.42
CA MET A 1 -26.54 66.65 -17.70
C MET A 1 -26.39 65.42 -16.81
N VAL A 2 -26.86 64.27 -17.29
CA VAL A 2 -26.66 62.93 -16.73
C VAL A 2 -26.71 61.96 -17.91
N ASN A 3 -25.66 61.17 -18.15
CA ASN A 3 -25.72 59.71 -18.04
C ASN A 3 -24.37 59.01 -18.30
N THR A 4 -24.05 58.12 -17.35
CA THR A 4 -23.39 56.79 -17.44
C THR A 4 -22.18 56.55 -18.35
N LYS A 5 -21.03 56.22 -17.72
CA LYS A 5 -19.97 55.38 -18.29
C LYS A 5 -19.78 54.13 -17.41
N ALA A 6 -19.98 52.96 -18.01
CA ALA A 6 -19.58 51.67 -17.48
C ALA A 6 -18.10 51.42 -17.78
N SER A 7 -17.34 50.98 -16.77
CA SER A 7 -15.96 50.51 -16.90
C SER A 7 -15.92 48.99 -17.02
N GLN A 8 -15.23 48.50 -18.05
CA GLN A 8 -15.11 47.09 -18.46
C GLN A 8 -14.37 46.19 -17.45
N PRO A 9 -14.66 44.87 -17.45
CA PRO A 9 -13.95 43.89 -16.61
C PRO A 9 -12.60 43.50 -17.23
N SER A 10 -11.56 43.44 -16.38
CA SER A 10 -10.19 43.14 -16.80
C SER A 10 -9.76 41.69 -16.52
N LYS A 11 -9.08 41.11 -17.52
CA LYS A 11 -8.12 39.99 -17.52
C LYS A 11 -8.66 38.56 -17.63
N SER A 12 -8.96 38.22 -18.89
CA SER A 12 -8.57 37.01 -19.63
C SER A 12 -8.09 35.79 -18.82
N ILE A 13 -8.88 34.72 -18.88
CA ILE A 13 -8.51 33.34 -18.61
C ILE A 13 -7.29 32.99 -19.49
N LYS A 14 -6.11 32.83 -18.89
CA LYS A 14 -4.92 32.34 -19.60
C LYS A 14 -5.08 30.84 -19.85
N VAL A 15 -5.09 30.50 -21.14
CA VAL A 15 -5.07 29.13 -21.68
C VAL A 15 -3.87 28.35 -21.13
N LYS A 16 -4.14 27.09 -20.76
CA LYS A 16 -3.15 26.05 -20.39
C LYS A 16 -2.03 25.94 -21.44
N THR A 17 -0.84 26.42 -21.15
CA THR A 17 0.44 26.12 -21.83
C THR A 17 1.58 26.47 -20.84
N ALA A 18 2.79 25.93 -20.82
CA ALA A 18 3.61 25.27 -21.85
C ALA A 18 4.67 24.35 -21.19
N ASN A 19 5.29 23.50 -22.01
CA ASN A 19 6.11 22.31 -21.70
C ASN A 19 7.54 22.54 -21.15
N ASP A 20 7.96 23.75 -20.79
CA ASP A 20 9.41 24.03 -20.70
C ASP A 20 9.88 24.52 -19.32
N ASN A 21 9.62 23.75 -18.24
CA ASN A 21 10.29 23.97 -16.95
C ASN A 21 10.63 22.64 -16.24
N PRO A 22 11.92 22.27 -16.09
CA PRO A 22 12.34 20.92 -15.68
C PRO A 22 12.30 20.62 -14.17
N VAL A 23 11.66 21.44 -13.32
CA VAL A 23 11.56 21.19 -11.86
C VAL A 23 10.13 21.35 -11.33
N VAL A 24 9.13 21.01 -12.14
CA VAL A 24 7.73 20.95 -11.67
C VAL A 24 7.40 19.50 -11.32
N ILE A 25 7.33 19.24 -10.01
CA ILE A 25 6.61 18.09 -9.44
C ILE A 25 5.16 18.26 -9.89
N GLU A 26 4.81 17.63 -11.00
CA GLU A 26 3.43 17.48 -11.45
C GLU A 26 2.63 16.91 -10.27
N GLY A 27 1.63 17.66 -9.82
CA GLY A 27 0.56 17.09 -9.02
C GLY A 27 -0.05 15.99 -9.86
N TYR A 28 0.26 14.74 -9.52
CA TYR A 28 -0.34 13.59 -10.16
C TYR A 28 -1.83 13.62 -9.86
N ASN A 29 -2.61 13.98 -10.87
CA ASN A 29 -3.92 13.37 -11.01
C ASN A 29 -3.64 11.93 -11.47
N VAL A 30 -3.92 10.95 -10.61
CA VAL A 30 -3.73 9.52 -10.96
C VAL A 30 -4.62 9.12 -12.14
N PHE A 31 -5.59 9.97 -12.51
CA PHE A 31 -6.41 9.80 -13.70
C PHE A 31 -6.26 11.02 -14.62
N GLY A 32 -5.97 10.76 -15.89
CA GLY A 32 -5.96 11.79 -16.91
C GLY A 32 -7.27 12.59 -16.89
N LYS A 33 -7.18 13.90 -17.11
CA LYS A 33 -8.35 14.77 -17.27
C LYS A 33 -9.14 14.37 -18.50
N SER A 34 -10.06 13.40 -18.35
CA SER A 34 -11.24 13.20 -19.20
C SER A 34 -12.06 11.99 -18.74
N ALA A 35 -12.68 12.05 -17.56
CA ALA A 35 -13.93 11.34 -17.23
C ALA A 35 -14.32 11.72 -15.80
N GLN A 36 -15.62 11.83 -15.55
CA GLN A 36 -16.17 11.81 -14.19
C GLN A 36 -15.60 10.58 -13.46
N ASP A 37 -14.72 10.81 -12.49
CA ASP A 37 -14.01 9.73 -11.79
C ASP A 37 -15.01 8.94 -10.93
N LYS A 38 -15.32 7.71 -11.34
CA LYS A 38 -16.23 6.79 -10.63
C LYS A 38 -15.51 5.97 -9.53
N SER A 39 -14.30 6.36 -9.13
CA SER A 39 -13.51 5.64 -8.13
C SER A 39 -13.83 6.12 -6.71
N LEU A 40 -13.78 5.23 -5.71
CA LEU A 40 -14.01 5.57 -4.29
C LEU A 40 -13.11 6.73 -3.83
N LEU A 41 -11.81 6.69 -4.11
CA LEU A 41 -10.88 7.78 -3.78
C LEU A 41 -11.24 9.10 -4.48
N GLY A 42 -11.77 9.03 -5.71
CA GLY A 42 -12.32 10.20 -6.41
C GLY A 42 -13.52 10.79 -5.69
N PHE A 43 -14.45 9.95 -5.19
CA PHE A 43 -15.58 10.41 -4.38
C PHE A 43 -15.13 11.06 -3.06
N LEU A 44 -14.19 10.46 -2.34
CA LEU A 44 -13.64 11.03 -1.10
C LEU A 44 -12.95 12.37 -1.34
N PHE A 45 -12.20 12.47 -2.43
CA PHE A 45 -11.56 13.71 -2.86
C PHE A 45 -12.60 14.80 -3.15
N ASN A 46 -13.60 14.52 -3.99
CA ASN A 46 -14.63 15.48 -4.35
C ASN A 46 -15.39 15.97 -3.10
N LEU A 47 -15.77 15.06 -2.19
CA LEU A 47 -16.44 15.44 -0.95
C LEU A 47 -15.58 16.37 -0.08
N THR A 48 -14.25 16.13 -0.05
CA THR A 48 -13.32 17.01 0.68
C THR A 48 -13.18 18.36 0.02
N GLU A 49 -13.03 18.38 -1.31
CA GLU A 49 -12.94 19.60 -2.11
C GLU A 49 -14.21 20.45 -1.93
N ASP A 50 -15.39 19.84 -2.04
CA ASP A 50 -16.68 20.48 -1.80
C ASP A 50 -16.74 21.05 -0.38
N GLY A 51 -16.28 20.30 0.63
CA GLY A 51 -16.20 20.78 2.00
C GLY A 51 -15.31 22.02 2.15
N ILE A 52 -14.11 22.00 1.53
CA ILE A 52 -13.18 23.14 1.56
C ILE A 52 -13.75 24.36 0.83
N GLN A 53 -14.46 24.16 -0.29
CA GLN A 53 -15.07 25.26 -1.06
C GLN A 53 -16.25 25.90 -0.34
N ASN A 54 -16.96 25.14 0.50
CA ASN A 54 -18.19 25.58 1.18
C ASN A 54 -17.98 26.00 2.64
N THR A 55 -16.73 26.29 3.06
CA THR A 55 -16.44 26.86 4.38
C THR A 55 -15.88 28.28 4.29
N ARG A 56 -16.10 29.09 5.34
CA ARG A 56 -15.52 30.43 5.48
C ARG A 56 -14.02 30.38 5.75
N ASP A 57 -13.56 29.34 6.44
CA ASP A 57 -12.15 29.14 6.76
C ASP A 57 -11.73 27.70 6.46
N ALA A 58 -10.99 27.55 5.36
CA ALA A 58 -10.48 26.28 4.88
C ALA A 58 -9.42 25.66 5.82
N SER A 59 -8.70 26.47 6.60
CA SER A 59 -7.65 26.00 7.51
C SER A 59 -8.19 25.14 8.66
N ASN A 60 -9.48 25.33 8.98
CA ASN A 60 -10.21 24.59 9.99
C ASN A 60 -10.86 23.30 9.47
N VAL A 61 -10.75 23.02 8.18
CA VAL A 61 -11.23 21.75 7.62
C VAL A 61 -10.37 20.61 8.17
N ARG A 62 -11.06 19.59 8.67
CA ARG A 62 -10.51 18.36 9.20
C ARG A 62 -11.19 17.22 8.49
N VAL A 63 -10.38 16.32 7.94
CA VAL A 63 -10.86 15.07 7.37
C VAL A 63 -10.52 13.95 8.33
N GLY A 64 -11.50 13.10 8.62
CA GLY A 64 -11.37 11.99 9.56
C GLY A 64 -11.92 10.68 8.99
N PHE A 65 -11.21 9.59 9.24
CA PHE A 65 -11.71 8.23 9.03
C PHE A 65 -11.95 7.57 10.39
N GLN A 66 -13.12 6.96 10.57
CA GLN A 66 -13.53 6.30 11.81
C GLN A 66 -13.85 4.83 11.55
N ILE A 67 -13.43 3.95 12.46
CA ILE A 67 -13.78 2.52 12.42
C ILE A 67 -15.04 2.26 13.24
N GLY A 68 -15.93 1.44 12.70
CA GLY A 68 -17.12 0.98 13.43
C GLY A 68 -17.85 -0.16 12.70
N ARG A 69 -18.97 -0.60 13.27
CA ARG A 69 -19.76 -1.74 12.80
C ARG A 69 -21.07 -1.24 12.20
N ILE A 70 -21.51 -1.88 11.13
CA ILE A 70 -22.85 -1.67 10.58
C ILE A 70 -23.77 -2.67 11.27
N THR A 71 -24.80 -2.17 11.95
CA THR A 71 -25.73 -3.00 12.74
C THR A 71 -27.06 -3.21 12.03
N SER A 72 -27.47 -2.28 11.16
CA SER A 72 -28.68 -2.43 10.35
C SER A 72 -28.62 -1.62 9.06
N ILE A 73 -29.29 -2.13 8.03
CA ILE A 73 -29.49 -1.46 6.74
C ILE A 73 -30.98 -1.59 6.42
N SER A 74 -31.69 -0.47 6.34
CA SER A 74 -33.05 -0.45 5.79
C SER A 74 -33.00 -0.68 4.28
N GLN A 75 -33.89 -1.52 3.74
CA GLN A 75 -33.88 -1.90 2.32
C GLN A 75 -34.09 -0.69 1.39
N ASP A 76 -33.05 -0.25 0.67
CA ASP A 76 -33.20 0.68 -0.47
C ASP A 76 -32.73 -0.02 -1.76
N ARG A 77 -33.54 0.06 -2.82
CA ARG A 77 -33.23 -0.51 -4.16
C ARG A 77 -32.17 0.28 -4.92
N ARG A 78 -31.60 1.33 -4.30
CA ARG A 78 -30.64 2.29 -4.90
C ARG A 78 -29.19 2.12 -4.41
N ILE A 79 -28.86 1.05 -3.69
CA ILE A 79 -27.46 0.71 -3.42
C ILE A 79 -26.82 0.28 -4.75
N VAL A 80 -26.06 1.20 -5.36
CA VAL A 80 -25.28 0.89 -6.55
C VAL A 80 -24.00 0.19 -6.08
N LEU A 81 -23.93 -1.12 -6.28
CA LEU A 81 -22.76 -1.93 -5.98
C LEU A 81 -21.76 -1.78 -7.15
N PRO A 82 -20.66 -1.02 -7.02
CA PRO A 82 -19.56 -1.16 -7.97
C PRO A 82 -19.00 -2.58 -7.84
N VAL A 83 -18.72 -3.21 -8.99
CA VAL A 83 -18.12 -4.54 -9.04
C VAL A 83 -16.62 -4.40 -8.75
N GLU A 84 -16.24 -4.03 -7.53
CA GLU A 84 -14.86 -3.99 -7.01
C GLU A 84 -14.90 -3.73 -5.49
N THR A 85 -14.62 -4.78 -4.71
CA THR A 85 -14.38 -4.96 -3.25
C THR A 85 -14.94 -4.03 -2.14
N ASP A 86 -15.20 -2.73 -2.37
CA ASP A 86 -15.76 -1.78 -1.38
C ASP A 86 -16.93 -0.97 -1.98
N VAL A 87 -18.00 -0.75 -1.21
CA VAL A 87 -19.24 -0.07 -1.62
C VAL A 87 -19.43 1.23 -0.86
N VAL A 88 -19.85 2.28 -1.56
CA VAL A 88 -20.26 3.55 -0.95
C VAL A 88 -21.71 3.47 -0.49
N LEU A 89 -21.94 3.74 0.79
CA LEU A 89 -23.24 3.84 1.40
C LEU A 89 -23.53 5.31 1.76
N GLU A 90 -24.73 5.78 1.42
CA GLU A 90 -25.17 7.16 1.65
C GLU A 90 -25.34 7.45 3.15
N SER A 91 -25.05 8.69 3.55
CA SER A 91 -24.96 9.14 4.95
C SER A 91 -26.30 9.28 5.69
N ASP A 92 -27.38 8.73 5.14
CA ASP A 92 -28.70 8.82 5.76
C ASP A 92 -28.75 7.90 6.99
N THR A 93 -28.53 8.49 8.16
CA THR A 93 -28.54 7.80 9.46
C THR A 93 -29.89 7.21 9.81
N SER A 94 -30.97 7.64 9.14
CA SER A 94 -32.29 7.00 9.30
C SER A 94 -32.35 5.63 8.60
N LYS A 95 -31.47 5.40 7.61
CA LYS A 95 -31.45 4.20 6.79
C LYS A 95 -30.35 3.21 7.15
N ILE A 96 -29.24 3.68 7.69
CA ILE A 96 -28.07 2.84 8.00
C ILE A 96 -27.58 3.16 9.40
N GLN A 97 -27.57 2.15 10.26
CA GLN A 97 -27.08 2.28 11.62
C GLN A 97 -25.61 1.84 11.68
N PHE A 98 -24.75 2.79 12.04
CA PHE A 98 -23.33 2.56 12.25
C PHE A 98 -22.97 2.88 13.69
N VAL A 99 -22.33 1.92 14.37
CA VAL A 99 -21.97 2.00 15.77
C VAL A 99 -20.44 1.96 15.90
N PRO A 100 -19.80 2.97 16.52
CA PRO A 100 -18.38 2.95 16.86
C PRO A 100 -18.17 1.99 18.03
N ASN A 101 -18.07 0.70 17.73
CA ASN A 101 -17.87 -0.33 18.74
C ASN A 101 -16.69 -1.22 18.34
N VAL A 102 -15.49 -0.68 18.52
CA VAL A 102 -14.23 -1.43 18.45
C VAL A 102 -14.03 -2.14 19.78
N SER A 103 -13.73 -3.44 19.77
CA SER A 103 -13.61 -4.19 21.02
C SER A 103 -12.41 -3.78 21.87
N THR A 104 -12.49 -3.92 23.19
CA THR A 104 -11.34 -3.70 24.09
C THR A 104 -10.13 -4.57 23.70
N GLU A 105 -10.38 -5.79 23.22
CA GLU A 105 -9.33 -6.67 22.73
C GLU A 105 -8.63 -6.08 21.49
N ASP A 106 -9.39 -5.51 20.54
CA ASP A 106 -8.87 -4.82 19.34
C ASP A 106 -8.05 -3.59 19.72
N LEU A 107 -8.52 -2.82 20.70
CA LEU A 107 -7.76 -1.69 21.24
C LEU A 107 -6.45 -2.17 21.88
N ASN A 108 -6.48 -3.20 22.73
CA ASN A 108 -5.27 -3.75 23.34
C ASN A 108 -4.28 -4.27 22.28
N THR A 109 -4.79 -4.90 21.22
CA THR A 109 -3.94 -5.28 20.07
C THR A 109 -3.34 -4.07 19.38
N LEU A 110 -4.10 -2.99 19.17
CA LEU A 110 -3.57 -1.73 18.64
C LEU A 110 -2.44 -1.19 19.52
N TYR A 111 -2.60 -1.23 20.85
CA TYR A 111 -1.55 -0.83 21.79
C TYR A 111 -0.28 -1.67 21.66
N ILE A 112 -0.42 -2.99 21.68
CA ILE A 112 0.73 -3.91 21.62
C ILE A 112 1.41 -3.85 20.26
N SER A 113 0.63 -3.91 19.18
CA SER A 113 1.16 -3.97 17.82
C SER A 113 1.65 -2.62 17.33
N VAL A 114 0.87 -1.54 17.48
CA VAL A 114 1.16 -0.25 16.84
C VAL A 114 1.96 0.71 17.70
N PHE A 115 1.75 0.69 19.02
CA PHE A 115 2.44 1.58 19.95
C PHE A 115 3.58 0.90 20.73
N GLY A 116 3.54 -0.44 20.86
CA GLY A 116 4.55 -1.23 21.58
C GLY A 116 5.77 -1.61 20.75
N ASN A 117 5.64 -1.75 19.42
CA ASN A 117 6.74 -2.15 18.53
C ASN A 117 7.22 -0.99 17.64
N THR A 118 8.53 -0.78 17.61
CA THR A 118 9.16 0.31 16.86
C THR A 118 9.23 -0.01 15.35
N SER A 119 8.40 0.65 14.54
CA SER A 119 8.65 0.81 13.11
C SER A 119 9.89 1.70 12.88
N SER A 120 10.63 1.54 11.79
CA SER A 120 11.85 2.33 11.50
C SER A 120 11.63 3.62 10.72
N HIS A 121 10.41 3.91 10.28
CA HIS A 121 10.16 4.98 9.30
C HIS A 121 9.05 5.94 9.70
N LEU A 122 8.01 5.45 10.38
CA LEU A 122 6.88 6.27 10.81
C LEU A 122 6.40 5.80 12.19
N LYS A 123 6.47 6.69 13.18
CA LYS A 123 6.11 6.37 14.56
C LYS A 123 5.00 7.29 15.04
N PHE A 124 4.07 6.68 15.78
CA PHE A 124 3.08 7.39 16.56
C PHE A 124 3.66 7.63 17.94
N TYR A 125 3.69 8.90 18.35
CA TYR A 125 4.10 9.28 19.68
C TYR A 125 2.87 9.71 20.46
N PRO A 126 2.73 9.27 21.73
CA PRO A 126 1.74 9.85 22.63
C PRO A 126 1.87 11.37 22.64
N ASP A 127 0.72 12.03 22.56
CA ASP A 127 0.57 13.47 22.71
C ASP A 127 -0.30 13.74 23.94
N LEU A 128 -0.72 14.98 24.14
CA LEU A 128 -1.56 15.35 25.27
C LEU A 128 -2.96 14.73 25.13
N ASP A 129 -3.32 13.86 26.08
CA ASP A 129 -4.67 13.33 26.21
C ASP A 129 -5.64 14.48 26.50
N ASN A 130 -6.87 14.35 25.98
CA ASN A 130 -7.91 15.33 26.19
C ASN A 130 -9.17 14.68 26.77
N VAL A 131 -9.87 15.46 27.58
CA VAL A 131 -11.27 15.24 27.91
C VAL A 131 -12.09 16.20 27.08
N GLU A 132 -13.09 15.67 26.37
CA GLU A 132 -14.01 16.48 25.58
C GLU A 132 -15.44 16.35 26.08
N ILE A 133 -16.16 17.47 26.15
CA ILE A 133 -17.62 17.48 26.26
C ILE A 133 -18.19 18.08 24.99
N GLU A 134 -18.94 17.27 24.25
CA GLU A 134 -19.70 17.73 23.09
C GLU A 134 -21.16 17.96 23.47
N ILE A 135 -21.63 19.19 23.28
CA ILE A 135 -23.02 19.59 23.48
C ILE A 135 -23.67 19.79 22.11
N THR A 136 -24.71 19.02 21.83
CA THR A 136 -25.53 19.13 20.60
C THR A 136 -26.71 20.06 20.85
N TYR A 137 -27.00 20.98 19.92
CA TYR A 137 -28.10 21.95 20.05
C TYR A 137 -29.13 21.80 18.94
N SER A 138 -30.35 22.29 19.18
CA SER A 138 -31.38 22.36 18.14
C SER A 138 -31.02 23.43 17.11
N PRO A 139 -31.17 23.16 15.79
CA PRO A 139 -30.93 24.18 14.77
C PRO A 139 -31.93 25.33 14.91
N VAL A 140 -31.51 26.47 15.48
CA VAL A 140 -32.33 27.69 15.51
C VAL A 140 -32.42 28.24 14.09
N VAL A 141 -33.55 28.03 13.40
CA VAL A 141 -33.80 28.46 12.02
C VAL A 141 -33.66 29.98 11.90
N MET A 142 -32.43 30.46 11.68
CA MET A 142 -32.15 31.85 11.33
C MET A 142 -32.54 32.03 9.87
N LYS A 143 -33.74 32.58 9.61
CA LYS A 143 -34.11 33.08 8.29
C LYS A 143 -33.32 34.36 8.01
N THR A 144 -32.27 34.30 7.20
CA THR A 144 -31.60 35.50 6.68
C THR A 144 -31.94 35.71 5.20
N GLU A 145 -32.30 36.94 4.84
CA GLU A 145 -32.79 37.34 3.51
C GLU A 145 -31.74 37.30 2.38
N ASN A 146 -30.48 36.99 2.67
CA ASN A 146 -29.44 36.86 1.67
C ASN A 146 -28.96 35.41 1.57
N LYS A 147 -28.99 34.84 0.35
CA LYS A 147 -28.42 33.53 0.00
C LYS A 147 -26.89 33.51 0.15
N GLN A 148 -26.40 33.44 1.38
CA GLN A 148 -25.07 32.90 1.68
C GLN A 148 -25.26 31.83 2.75
N LEU A 149 -25.09 30.56 2.36
CA LEU A 149 -25.32 29.39 3.21
C LEU A 149 -24.38 29.41 4.42
N GLU A 150 -24.83 29.94 5.55
CA GLU A 150 -24.30 29.60 6.87
C GLU A 150 -25.19 28.55 7.52
N GLY A 151 -24.83 27.28 7.28
CA GLY A 151 -25.47 26.14 7.91
C GLY A 151 -25.19 26.08 9.42
N PHE A 152 -26.20 25.68 10.17
CA PHE A 152 -26.24 25.51 11.63
C PHE A 152 -24.96 24.84 12.20
N HIS A 153 -24.50 25.33 13.35
CA HIS A 153 -23.56 24.59 14.19
C HIS A 153 -24.31 23.41 14.81
N HIS A 154 -23.80 22.21 14.61
CA HIS A 154 -24.45 21.00 15.10
C HIS A 154 -24.06 20.75 16.56
N SER A 155 -22.82 21.10 16.93
CA SER A 155 -22.31 20.89 18.28
C SER A 155 -21.25 21.92 18.70
N ARG A 156 -21.16 22.16 20.01
CA ARG A 156 -20.04 22.85 20.68
C ARG A 156 -19.23 21.82 21.45
N ILE A 157 -17.91 21.89 21.34
CA ILE A 157 -16.97 20.96 21.98
C ILE A 157 -16.11 21.75 22.94
N TYR A 158 -16.09 21.34 24.20
CA TYR A 158 -15.17 21.84 25.20
C TYR A 158 -14.05 20.83 25.35
N ILE A 159 -12.81 21.26 25.09
CA ILE A 159 -11.63 20.42 25.07
C ILE A 159 -10.75 20.85 26.23
N MET A 160 -10.36 19.88 27.06
CA MET A 160 -9.50 20.12 28.21
C MET A 160 -8.33 19.14 28.21
N PRO A 161 -7.08 19.62 28.34
CA PRO A 161 -5.93 18.76 28.57
C PRO A 161 -6.06 17.92 29.83
N TYR A 162 -5.73 16.64 29.70
CA TYR A 162 -5.64 15.69 30.80
C TYR A 162 -4.24 15.07 30.84
N ASN A 163 -3.67 15.00 32.04
CA ASN A 163 -2.42 14.30 32.31
C ASN A 163 -2.64 13.36 33.51
N ALA A 164 -2.11 12.14 33.43
CA ALA A 164 -2.31 11.15 34.49
C ALA A 164 -1.70 11.56 35.84
N ASP A 165 -0.60 12.30 35.83
CA ASP A 165 0.12 12.77 37.02
C ASP A 165 -0.40 14.12 37.53
N GLU A 166 -0.75 15.03 36.62
CA GLU A 166 -1.17 16.41 36.95
C GLU A 166 -2.70 16.58 37.00
N GLY A 167 -3.47 15.59 36.59
CA GLY A 167 -4.92 15.66 36.48
C GLY A 167 -5.38 16.59 35.35
N LEU A 168 -6.53 17.25 35.57
CA LEU A 168 -7.14 18.13 34.59
C LEU A 168 -6.67 19.57 34.74
N LYS A 169 -6.57 20.27 33.61
CA LYS A 169 -6.22 21.69 33.57
C LYS A 169 -7.45 22.53 33.19
N LEU A 170 -8.34 22.75 34.15
CA LEU A 170 -9.57 23.55 33.97
C LEU A 170 -9.29 24.97 33.45
N ASP A 171 -8.18 25.58 33.89
CA ASP A 171 -7.76 26.92 33.43
C ASP A 171 -7.33 26.95 31.94
N SER A 172 -7.19 25.78 31.30
CA SER A 172 -6.76 25.62 29.91
C SER A 172 -7.88 25.10 28.99
N ILE A 173 -9.16 25.26 29.38
CA ILE A 173 -10.30 24.84 28.56
C ILE A 173 -10.32 25.61 27.24
N LYS A 174 -10.39 24.85 26.15
CA LYS A 174 -10.57 25.35 24.79
C LYS A 174 -11.99 25.07 24.32
N ILE A 175 -12.69 26.10 23.87
CA ILE A 175 -14.06 25.97 23.35
C ILE A 175 -14.00 26.01 21.82
N CYS A 176 -14.59 25.01 21.19
CA CYS A 176 -14.61 24.84 19.75
C CYS A 176 -16.05 24.68 19.24
N LYS A 177 -16.36 25.28 18.09
CA LYS A 177 -17.54 24.94 17.29
C LYS A 177 -17.16 23.87 16.27
N SER A 178 -18.00 22.85 16.14
CA SER A 178 -17.85 21.80 15.13
C SER A 178 -19.02 21.78 14.15
N ARG A 179 -18.72 21.59 12.87
CA ARG A 179 -19.71 21.48 11.80
C ARG A 179 -19.34 20.33 10.87
N ASN A 180 -20.31 19.44 10.64
CA ASN A 180 -20.20 18.40 9.61
C ASN A 180 -20.50 19.00 8.24
N LEU A 181 -19.55 18.91 7.32
CA LEU A 181 -19.66 19.37 5.94
C LEU A 181 -19.99 18.24 4.96
N GLY A 182 -19.76 16.99 5.37
CA GLY A 182 -20.02 15.82 4.57
C GLY A 182 -19.59 14.56 5.31
N SER A 183 -20.39 13.50 5.17
CA SER A 183 -20.06 12.18 5.68
C SER A 183 -20.33 11.13 4.62
N LEU A 184 -19.53 10.06 4.64
CA LEU A 184 -19.69 8.92 3.76
C LEU A 184 -19.42 7.64 4.54
N LEU A 185 -20.28 6.65 4.38
CA LEU A 185 -20.03 5.32 4.94
C LEU A 185 -19.47 4.42 3.84
N ILE A 186 -18.38 3.72 4.12
CA ILE A 186 -17.69 2.83 3.19
C ILE A 186 -17.84 1.40 3.73
N TYR A 187 -18.62 0.60 3.00
CA TYR A 187 -18.85 -0.80 3.31
C TYR A 187 -17.80 -1.68 2.64
N LYS A 188 -17.12 -2.49 3.45
CA LYS A 188 -16.19 -3.51 2.99
C LYS A 188 -16.85 -4.87 3.04
N GLN A 189 -16.97 -5.52 1.89
CA GLN A 189 -17.62 -6.82 1.81
C GLN A 189 -16.82 -7.84 2.63
N GLN A 190 -17.51 -8.66 3.44
CA GLN A 190 -16.91 -9.71 4.30
C GLN A 190 -16.07 -9.20 5.50
N SER A 191 -16.13 -7.90 5.81
CA SER A 191 -15.49 -7.33 7.00
C SER A 191 -16.49 -7.17 8.14
N HIS A 192 -16.05 -7.38 9.39
CA HIS A 192 -16.84 -7.05 10.58
C HIS A 192 -16.84 -5.54 10.90
N TYR A 193 -15.80 -4.84 10.42
CA TYR A 193 -15.58 -3.41 10.63
C TYR A 193 -15.60 -2.63 9.31
N HIS A 194 -16.04 -1.38 9.37
CA HIS A 194 -16.26 -0.52 8.22
C HIS A 194 -15.76 0.90 8.50
N LEU A 195 -15.59 1.70 7.45
CA LEU A 195 -15.09 3.07 7.58
C LEU A 195 -16.22 4.08 7.45
N ARG A 196 -16.26 5.05 8.36
CA ARG A 196 -16.95 6.32 8.13
C ARG A 196 -15.92 7.39 7.81
N PHE A 197 -16.06 8.01 6.65
CA PHE A 197 -15.30 9.18 6.25
C PHE A 197 -16.09 10.45 6.57
N ASN A 198 -15.47 11.40 7.25
CA ASN A 198 -16.10 12.66 7.62
C ASN A 198 -15.23 13.84 7.20
N VAL A 199 -15.88 14.88 6.70
CA VAL A 199 -15.30 16.18 6.42
C VAL A 199 -15.98 17.17 7.34
N ASN A 200 -15.24 17.72 8.29
CA ASN A 200 -15.77 18.62 9.31
C ASN A 200 -14.96 19.92 9.33
N THR A 201 -15.52 20.95 9.96
CA THR A 201 -14.75 22.13 10.38
C THR A 201 -14.79 22.25 11.89
N VAL A 202 -13.63 22.56 12.49
CA VAL A 202 -13.48 22.80 13.92
C VAL A 202 -12.73 24.10 14.10
N PHE A 203 -13.32 25.06 14.82
CA PHE A 203 -12.69 26.35 15.07
C PHE A 203 -13.02 26.88 16.46
N GLU A 204 -12.13 27.69 17.01
CA GLU A 204 -12.27 28.27 18.34
C GLU A 204 -13.46 29.22 18.41
N ASP A 205 -14.20 29.14 19.52
CA ASP A 205 -15.38 29.94 19.80
C ASP A 205 -15.21 30.63 21.15
N VAL A 206 -15.45 31.94 21.20
CA VAL A 206 -15.24 32.75 22.42
C VAL A 206 -16.58 33.15 23.06
N GLU A 207 -17.71 32.95 22.37
CA GLU A 207 -19.03 33.39 22.85
C GLU A 207 -19.91 32.24 23.34
N ILE A 208 -20.52 32.44 24.51
CA ILE A 208 -21.55 31.57 25.09
C ILE A 208 -22.89 32.22 24.79
N SER A 209 -23.71 31.54 24.00
CA SER A 209 -25.11 31.89 23.77
C SER A 209 -26.01 30.81 24.36
N ASP A 210 -27.05 31.21 25.07
CA ASP A 210 -28.06 30.31 25.64
C ASP A 210 -28.81 29.60 24.51
N CYS A 211 -28.76 28.27 24.50
CA CYS A 211 -29.41 27.45 23.49
C CYS A 211 -29.96 26.17 24.13
N ASN A 212 -31.10 25.69 23.63
CA ASN A 212 -31.69 24.43 24.09
C ASN A 212 -30.79 23.25 23.71
N ILE A 213 -30.31 22.53 24.74
CA ILE A 213 -29.43 21.38 24.60
C ILE A 213 -30.26 20.15 24.21
N LEU A 214 -29.86 19.47 23.13
CA LEU A 214 -30.48 18.21 22.68
C LEU A 214 -29.78 16.96 23.21
N GLY A 215 -28.50 17.07 23.59
CA GLY A 215 -27.73 15.96 24.11
C GLY A 215 -26.32 16.37 24.54
N ILE A 216 -25.76 15.61 25.47
CA ILE A 216 -24.40 15.78 25.96
C ILE A 216 -23.63 14.47 25.77
N LYS A 217 -22.45 14.58 25.19
CA LYS A 217 -21.51 13.47 25.02
C LYS A 217 -20.21 13.79 25.74
N PHE A 218 -19.72 12.85 26.51
CA PHE A 218 -18.45 12.96 27.19
C PHE A 218 -17.44 12.02 26.54
N ARG A 219 -16.20 12.48 26.38
CA ARG A 219 -15.15 11.71 25.68
C ARG A 219 -13.84 11.77 26.44
N SER A 220 -13.21 10.61 26.57
CA SER A 220 -11.78 10.49 26.81
C SER A 220 -11.09 10.26 25.48
N VAL A 221 -10.17 11.14 25.09
CA VAL A 221 -9.45 11.10 23.82
C VAL A 221 -7.97 10.93 24.12
N ARG A 222 -7.41 9.79 23.72
CA ARG A 222 -5.96 9.57 23.72
C ARG A 222 -5.40 9.88 22.35
N ILE A 223 -4.45 10.81 22.28
CA ILE A 223 -3.94 11.35 21.02
C ILE A 223 -2.56 10.82 20.74
N TYR A 224 -2.36 10.38 19.50
CA TYR A 224 -1.06 9.97 18.99
C TYR A 224 -0.72 10.77 17.74
N LYS A 225 0.38 11.52 17.79
CA LYS A 225 0.88 12.26 16.63
C LYS A 225 1.82 11.39 15.82
N CYS A 226 1.57 11.33 14.52
CA CYS A 226 2.53 10.76 13.59
C CYS A 226 3.74 11.69 13.42
N LYS A 227 4.96 11.17 13.60
CA LYS A 227 6.21 11.80 13.16
C LYS A 227 7.05 10.82 12.33
N CYS A 228 7.79 11.37 11.38
CA CYS A 228 8.80 10.62 10.64
C CYS A 228 10.16 10.78 11.34
N GLU A 229 10.90 9.68 11.52
CA GLU A 229 12.25 9.71 12.12
C GLU A 229 13.37 9.99 11.10
N ASN A 230 13.06 9.95 9.79
CA ASN A 230 13.98 10.25 8.70
C ASN A 230 13.49 11.50 7.92
N ASP A 231 14.32 12.08 7.05
CA ASP A 231 14.02 13.27 6.22
C ASP A 231 12.85 13.09 5.19
N PHE A 232 11.97 12.11 5.38
CA PHE A 232 10.81 11.88 4.52
C PHE A 232 9.67 12.83 4.87
N LYS A 233 9.06 13.42 3.84
CA LYS A 233 7.91 14.32 3.98
C LYS A 233 6.62 13.53 3.96
N THR A 234 6.15 13.06 5.11
CA THR A 234 4.83 12.41 5.23
C THR A 234 3.73 13.42 5.51
N GLY A 235 2.47 13.02 5.35
CA GLY A 235 1.32 13.81 5.83
C GLY A 235 1.31 13.90 7.36
N ASN A 236 0.84 15.02 7.89
CA ASN A 236 0.69 15.27 9.32
C ASN A 236 -0.68 14.75 9.78
N PHE A 237 -0.80 13.48 10.14
CA PHE A 237 -2.06 12.90 10.67
C PHE A 237 -1.91 12.47 12.13
N GLN A 238 -2.99 12.58 12.87
CA GLN A 238 -3.08 12.10 14.25
C GLN A 238 -4.03 10.92 14.31
N MET A 239 -3.71 9.97 15.17
CA MET A 239 -4.58 8.87 15.52
C MET A 239 -5.16 9.13 16.90
N GLU A 240 -6.44 8.84 17.05
CA GLU A 240 -7.19 9.07 18.27
C GLU A 240 -7.85 7.75 18.68
N VAL A 241 -7.61 7.35 19.93
CA VAL A 241 -8.37 6.28 20.59
C VAL A 241 -9.33 6.96 21.55
N ILE A 242 -10.62 6.84 21.26
CA ILE A 242 -11.64 7.60 21.96
C ILE A 242 -12.57 6.63 22.70
N THR A 243 -12.93 6.99 23.93
CA THR A 243 -14.02 6.36 24.68
C THR A 243 -15.09 7.42 24.90
N GLU A 244 -16.32 7.15 24.48
CA GLU A 244 -17.45 8.08 24.53
C GLU A 244 -18.60 7.54 25.40
N TRP A 245 -19.26 8.42 26.15
CA TRP A 245 -20.49 8.18 26.89
C TRP A 245 -21.54 9.23 26.51
N SER A 246 -22.81 8.83 26.42
CA SER A 246 -23.91 9.74 26.05
C SER A 246 -24.89 9.89 27.20
N ILE A 247 -25.23 11.13 27.56
CA ILE A 247 -26.27 11.42 28.55
C ILE A 247 -27.48 12.04 27.84
N ARG A 248 -28.67 11.49 28.09
CA ARG A 248 -29.93 12.10 27.67
C ARG A 248 -30.26 13.24 28.61
N VAL A 249 -30.41 14.43 28.03
CA VAL A 249 -30.74 15.63 28.80
C VAL A 249 -32.24 15.69 29.04
N GLN A 250 -32.66 15.65 30.31
CA GLN A 250 -34.00 16.07 30.73
C GLN A 250 -34.01 17.59 30.97
N ASN A 251 -35.18 18.24 31.00
CA ASN A 251 -35.35 19.71 30.92
C ASN A 251 -34.58 20.54 31.99
N ASP A 252 -34.02 19.91 33.02
CA ASP A 252 -33.43 20.58 34.20
C ASP A 252 -31.89 20.75 34.15
N ILE A 253 -31.20 20.30 33.09
CA ILE A 253 -29.72 20.40 32.97
C ILE A 253 -29.26 21.81 32.52
N THR A 254 -30.20 22.70 32.21
CA THR A 254 -29.93 24.06 31.68
C THR A 254 -29.22 25.00 32.67
N ASN A 255 -29.18 24.66 33.97
CA ASN A 255 -28.60 25.52 35.03
C ASN A 255 -27.28 25.01 35.62
N ILE A 256 -26.66 23.96 35.06
CA ILE A 256 -25.39 23.42 35.56
C ILE A 256 -24.23 24.07 34.82
N SER A 257 -23.24 24.63 35.55
CA SER A 257 -22.03 25.17 34.92
C SER A 257 -21.23 24.06 34.23
N TYR A 258 -20.57 24.40 33.12
CA TYR A 258 -19.70 23.45 32.42
C TYR A 258 -18.59 22.93 33.33
N GLU A 259 -18.03 23.77 34.21
CA GLU A 259 -17.03 23.39 35.23
C GLU A 259 -17.54 22.26 36.13
N SER A 260 -18.80 22.36 36.56
CA SER A 260 -19.46 21.32 37.35
C SER A 260 -19.62 20.05 36.51
N LEU A 261 -20.07 20.15 35.26
CA LEU A 261 -20.21 19.01 34.35
C LEU A 261 -18.86 18.29 34.11
N PHE A 262 -17.76 19.04 33.92
CA PHE A 262 -16.42 18.46 33.79
C PHE A 262 -16.04 17.72 35.06
N LYS A 263 -16.13 18.38 36.22
CA LYS A 263 -15.78 17.78 37.50
C LYS A 263 -16.51 16.45 37.71
N TYR A 264 -17.81 16.41 37.45
CA TYR A 264 -18.61 15.18 37.58
C TYR A 264 -18.18 14.07 36.63
N PHE A 265 -17.92 14.37 35.35
CA PHE A 265 -17.44 13.38 34.40
C PHE A 265 -16.13 12.74 34.85
N ILE A 266 -15.20 13.55 35.33
CA ILE A 266 -13.90 13.04 35.76
C ILE A 266 -14.01 12.22 37.05
N GLU A 267 -14.72 12.72 38.06
CA GLU A 267 -14.84 12.03 39.35
C GLU A 267 -15.65 10.74 39.28
N THR A 268 -16.55 10.60 38.29
CA THR A 268 -17.49 9.49 38.20
C THR A 268 -17.13 8.47 37.12
N LEU A 269 -16.63 8.92 35.96
CA LEU A 269 -16.57 8.07 34.75
C LEU A 269 -15.14 7.79 34.24
N LEU A 270 -14.15 8.64 34.56
CA LEU A 270 -12.75 8.40 34.19
C LEU A 270 -11.94 7.66 35.25
N THR A 271 -12.24 7.86 36.53
CA THR A 271 -11.45 7.37 37.68
C THR A 271 -11.79 5.93 38.10
N GLN A 272 -12.15 5.03 37.17
CA GLN A 272 -12.61 3.65 37.42
C GLN A 272 -11.67 2.72 38.27
N ASN A 273 -10.57 3.23 38.86
CA ASN A 273 -9.58 2.44 39.60
C ASN A 273 -9.13 2.98 40.97
N ASN A 274 -9.85 3.89 41.62
CA ASN A 274 -9.68 4.11 43.06
C ASN A 274 -11.04 4.28 43.70
N GLU A 275 -11.24 3.66 44.86
CA GLU A 275 -12.40 3.84 45.73
C GLU A 275 -12.92 5.28 45.60
N MET A 276 -14.16 5.45 45.13
CA MET A 276 -14.81 6.76 45.08
C MET A 276 -14.48 7.46 46.39
N SER A 277 -13.70 8.54 46.31
CA SER A 277 -13.27 9.28 47.49
C SER A 277 -14.49 9.55 48.35
N ASN A 278 -14.49 8.99 49.57
CA ASN A 278 -15.60 9.06 50.53
C ASN A 278 -16.12 10.51 50.61
N GLY A 279 -17.24 10.80 49.93
CA GLY A 279 -17.86 12.13 49.91
C GLY A 279 -18.34 12.66 48.55
N THR A 280 -18.03 12.04 47.42
CA THR A 280 -18.51 12.53 46.11
C THR A 280 -19.98 12.15 45.88
N VAL A 281 -20.87 13.14 45.89
CA VAL A 281 -22.31 12.95 45.59
C VAL A 281 -22.53 13.07 44.09
N VAL A 282 -22.82 11.93 43.45
CA VAL A 282 -23.28 11.90 42.06
C VAL A 282 -24.66 12.55 42.01
N PRO A 283 -24.90 13.56 41.16
CA PRO A 283 -26.21 14.17 41.06
C PRO A 283 -27.29 13.14 40.68
N GLU A 284 -28.47 13.22 41.29
CA GLU A 284 -29.58 12.26 41.06
C GLU A 284 -30.03 12.16 39.60
N TRP A 285 -29.71 13.16 38.77
CA TRP A 285 -30.03 13.17 37.34
C TRP A 285 -29.03 12.38 36.48
N ILE A 286 -27.89 11.93 37.02
CA ILE A 286 -26.94 11.05 36.34
C ILE A 286 -27.20 9.61 36.79
N ASP A 287 -27.84 8.84 35.92
CA ASP A 287 -27.94 7.39 36.07
C ASP A 287 -26.69 6.72 35.50
N ILE A 288 -25.76 6.34 36.37
CA ILE A 288 -24.48 5.73 35.99
C ILE A 288 -24.68 4.43 35.21
N GLU A 289 -25.68 3.61 35.55
CA GLU A 289 -25.93 2.33 34.88
C GLU A 289 -26.37 2.61 33.43
N THR A 290 -27.34 3.51 33.25
CA THR A 290 -27.77 3.95 31.91
C THR A 290 -26.62 4.59 31.12
N VAL A 291 -25.73 5.35 31.76
CA VAL A 291 -24.59 5.98 31.10
C VAL A 291 -23.55 4.95 30.65
N GLU A 292 -23.21 3.97 31.49
CA GLU A 292 -22.31 2.87 31.12
C GLU A 292 -22.89 2.01 29.99
N GLU A 293 -24.20 1.81 29.92
CA GLU A 293 -24.84 1.14 28.78
C GLU A 293 -24.63 1.87 27.44
N THR A 294 -24.39 3.18 27.47
CA THR A 294 -24.12 3.98 26.26
C THR A 294 -22.63 4.02 25.86
N ARG A 295 -21.75 3.40 26.64
CA ARG A 295 -20.30 3.47 26.43
C ARG A 295 -19.90 2.91 25.07
N GLN A 296 -19.14 3.69 24.31
CA GLN A 296 -18.68 3.36 22.96
C GLN A 296 -17.18 3.59 22.79
N GLN A 297 -16.56 2.82 21.89
CA GLN A 297 -15.12 2.82 21.64
C GLN A 297 -14.83 2.92 20.13
N TRP A 298 -13.92 3.82 19.78
CA TRP A 298 -13.63 4.19 18.41
C TRP A 298 -12.14 4.48 18.21
N VAL A 299 -11.72 4.15 17.00
CA VAL A 299 -10.41 4.52 16.46
C VAL A 299 -10.66 5.48 15.31
N GLN A 300 -10.01 6.63 15.37
CA GLN A 300 -10.10 7.69 14.37
C GLN A 300 -8.71 8.10 13.89
N MET A 301 -8.59 8.40 12.59
CA MET A 301 -7.43 9.07 12.02
C MET A 301 -7.85 10.39 11.37
N THR A 302 -7.22 11.49 11.78
CA THR A 302 -7.60 12.85 11.38
C THR A 302 -6.40 13.66 10.90
N THR A 303 -6.60 14.57 9.95
CA THR A 303 -5.58 15.54 9.52
C THR A 303 -5.41 16.68 10.51
N TYR A 304 -4.18 17.16 10.75
CA TYR A 304 -3.92 18.35 11.59
C TYR A 304 -3.06 19.43 10.87
N ASP A 305 -2.79 20.56 11.54
CA ASP A 305 -1.94 21.68 11.08
C ASP A 305 -2.24 22.25 9.70
N ASP A 306 -3.52 22.51 9.41
CA ASP A 306 -4.03 23.19 8.19
C ASP A 306 -3.46 22.67 6.85
N GLN A 307 -2.86 21.47 6.85
CA GLN A 307 -2.07 20.96 5.74
C GLN A 307 -2.92 20.77 4.48
N LEU A 308 -4.18 20.35 4.66
CA LEU A 308 -5.11 20.12 3.57
C LEU A 308 -5.42 21.43 2.86
N SER A 309 -5.70 22.49 3.62
CA SER A 309 -5.91 23.83 3.09
C SER A 309 -4.67 24.34 2.36
N LYS A 310 -3.47 24.17 2.93
CA LYS A 310 -2.20 24.52 2.27
C LYS A 310 -2.02 23.80 0.93
N GLN A 311 -2.29 22.49 0.87
CA GLN A 311 -2.17 21.72 -0.37
C GLN A 311 -3.25 22.11 -1.39
N TYR A 312 -4.48 22.34 -0.96
CA TYR A 312 -5.58 22.79 -1.80
C TYR A 312 -5.29 24.18 -2.40
N ASN A 313 -4.77 25.12 -1.62
CA ASN A 313 -4.37 26.44 -2.11
C ASN A 313 -3.26 26.34 -3.16
N ARG A 314 -2.29 25.43 -2.98
CA ARG A 314 -1.27 25.16 -4.00
C ARG A 314 -1.91 24.62 -5.29
N MET A 315 -2.90 23.74 -5.16
CA MET A 315 -3.66 23.21 -6.30
C MET A 315 -4.35 24.33 -7.09
N LEU A 316 -5.07 25.23 -6.40
CA LEU A 316 -5.73 26.39 -7.04
C LEU A 316 -4.73 27.31 -7.75
N GLN A 317 -3.54 27.46 -7.18
CA GLN A 317 -2.43 28.23 -7.78
C GLN A 317 -1.68 27.47 -8.88
N SER A 318 -2.14 26.28 -9.29
CA SER A 318 -1.48 25.42 -10.27
C SER A 318 -0.03 25.05 -9.88
N LYS A 319 0.26 24.98 -8.58
CA LYS A 319 1.53 24.51 -8.02
C LYS A 319 1.42 23.02 -7.69
N GLY A 320 2.57 22.32 -7.73
CA GLY A 320 2.65 20.93 -7.25
C GLY A 320 2.13 20.81 -5.83
N ASN A 321 1.21 19.88 -5.59
CA ASN A 321 0.52 19.69 -4.31
C ASN A 321 0.36 18.19 -4.02
N ARG A 322 0.11 17.87 -2.74
CA ARG A 322 -0.10 16.51 -2.24
C ARG A 322 -1.53 16.30 -1.73
N PHE A 323 -2.51 17.01 -2.26
CA PHE A 323 -3.86 17.04 -1.68
C PHE A 323 -4.56 15.66 -1.75
N HIS A 324 -4.68 15.09 -2.95
CA HIS A 324 -5.24 13.73 -3.14
C HIS A 324 -4.40 12.64 -2.43
N TYR A 325 -3.09 12.86 -2.40
CA TYR A 325 -2.13 11.96 -1.79
C TYR A 325 -2.35 11.76 -0.28
N ILE A 326 -2.50 12.87 0.46
CA ILE A 326 -2.76 12.83 1.91
C ILE A 326 -4.02 12.01 2.22
N LEU A 327 -5.10 12.23 1.45
CA LEU A 327 -6.36 11.49 1.62
C LEU A 327 -6.18 9.99 1.34
N SER A 328 -5.41 9.65 0.29
CA SER A 328 -5.17 8.26 -0.07
C SER A 328 -4.39 7.49 1.00
N ILE A 329 -3.38 8.11 1.63
CA ILE A 329 -2.61 7.49 2.71
C ILE A 329 -3.51 7.22 3.92
N MET A 330 -4.31 8.20 4.34
CA MET A 330 -5.20 8.02 5.47
C MET A 330 -6.19 6.88 5.23
N TYR A 331 -6.79 6.83 4.04
CA TYR A 331 -7.69 5.73 3.68
C TYR A 331 -6.99 4.36 3.69
N ILE A 332 -5.78 4.25 3.13
CA ILE A 332 -5.00 3.00 3.09
C ILE A 332 -4.67 2.55 4.52
N ASN A 333 -4.07 3.43 5.33
CA ASN A 333 -3.70 3.13 6.72
C ASN A 333 -4.90 2.63 7.55
N MET A 334 -6.08 3.21 7.34
CA MET A 334 -7.29 2.82 8.05
C MET A 334 -7.87 1.49 7.56
N ASN A 335 -7.70 1.14 6.28
CA ASN A 335 -8.07 -0.19 5.79
C ASN A 335 -7.15 -1.28 6.33
N GLU A 336 -5.84 -1.01 6.44
CA GLU A 336 -4.89 -1.94 7.03
C GLU A 336 -5.24 -2.24 8.49
N LEU A 337 -5.67 -1.22 9.26
CA LEU A 337 -6.18 -1.42 10.61
C LEU A 337 -7.42 -2.32 10.65
N ILE A 338 -8.36 -2.13 9.72
CA ILE A 338 -9.54 -3.00 9.60
C ILE A 338 -9.12 -4.44 9.28
N ASP A 339 -8.16 -4.63 8.39
CA ASP A 339 -7.67 -5.96 8.04
C ASP A 339 -6.96 -6.63 9.22
N ALA A 340 -6.21 -5.87 10.02
CA ALA A 340 -5.65 -6.36 11.28
C ALA A 340 -6.76 -6.85 12.23
N PHE A 341 -7.83 -6.08 12.44
CA PHE A 341 -8.96 -6.49 13.28
C PHE A 341 -9.69 -7.73 12.74
N ASN A 342 -9.86 -7.86 11.42
CA ASN A 342 -10.54 -9.01 10.82
C ASN A 342 -9.70 -10.28 10.73
N SER A 343 -8.37 -10.18 10.73
CA SER A 343 -7.44 -11.29 10.44
C SER A 343 -7.19 -12.26 11.61
N ARG A 344 -7.83 -12.06 12.77
CA ARG A 344 -7.55 -12.81 14.00
C ARG A 344 -7.71 -14.33 13.85
N ASN A 345 -6.57 -15.01 13.75
CA ASN A 345 -6.38 -16.42 14.04
C ASN A 345 -5.52 -16.50 15.32
N PRO A 346 -6.00 -17.07 16.44
CA PRO A 346 -5.31 -17.00 17.75
C PRO A 346 -3.96 -17.75 17.83
N GLU A 347 -3.58 -18.51 16.80
CA GLU A 347 -2.31 -19.29 16.75
C GLU A 347 -1.17 -18.56 16.01
N LEU A 348 -1.27 -17.25 15.78
CA LEU A 348 -0.19 -16.46 15.16
C LEU A 348 0.76 -15.90 16.24
N ASP A 349 1.43 -16.81 16.96
CA ASP A 349 2.70 -16.56 17.62
C ASP A 349 3.79 -16.35 16.55
N ALA A 350 3.79 -15.16 15.95
CA ALA A 350 4.92 -14.56 15.26
C ALA A 350 4.68 -13.06 15.18
N MET A 351 5.00 -12.38 16.28
CA MET A 351 4.99 -10.92 16.42
C MET A 351 5.94 -10.18 15.45
N ASP A 352 6.63 -10.90 14.56
CA ASP A 352 7.44 -10.36 13.47
C ASP A 352 6.65 -10.07 12.17
N GLN A 353 5.39 -10.51 12.05
CA GLN A 353 4.61 -10.30 10.81
C GLN A 353 3.90 -8.94 10.72
N PHE A 354 3.82 -8.20 11.83
CA PHE A 354 3.06 -6.96 11.88
C PHE A 354 3.89 -5.72 11.54
N TYR A 355 5.22 -5.83 11.44
CA TYR A 355 6.10 -4.70 11.14
C TYR A 355 7.22 -5.05 10.16
N TYR A 356 7.20 -4.36 8.99
CA TYR A 356 8.33 -3.74 8.24
C TYR A 356 8.28 -3.97 6.72
N PRO A 357 8.38 -2.94 5.83
CA PRO A 357 8.21 -1.51 6.00
C PRO A 357 6.87 -1.07 5.36
N GLY A 358 5.74 -1.01 6.08
CA GLY A 358 4.53 -0.62 5.31
C GLY A 358 3.11 -0.77 5.84
N ARG A 359 2.81 -0.69 7.15
CA ARG A 359 1.39 -0.63 7.58
C ARG A 359 0.90 0.77 7.97
N PHE A 360 1.82 1.66 8.34
CA PHE A 360 1.58 3.11 8.41
C PHE A 360 2.71 3.82 7.69
N GLY A 361 2.34 4.61 6.67
CA GLY A 361 3.29 5.30 5.81
C GLY A 361 3.25 4.76 4.39
N ASP A 362 3.79 5.53 3.45
CA ASP A 362 3.58 5.26 2.05
C ASP A 362 4.59 4.25 1.49
N VAL A 363 4.17 2.98 1.44
CA VAL A 363 4.85 1.87 0.74
C VAL A 363 5.11 2.24 -0.73
N SER A 364 4.21 3.04 -1.31
CA SER A 364 4.35 3.56 -2.66
C SER A 364 5.33 4.72 -2.72
N GLU A 365 5.50 5.59 -1.70
CA GLU A 365 6.49 6.68 -1.66
C GLU A 365 7.90 6.13 -1.43
N ASN A 366 8.09 5.07 -0.64
CA ASN A 366 9.42 4.46 -0.51
C ASN A 366 9.83 3.73 -1.79
N ALA A 367 8.92 2.94 -2.38
CA ALA A 367 9.14 2.38 -3.71
C ALA A 367 9.30 3.48 -4.77
N GLN A 368 8.53 4.58 -4.67
CA GLN A 368 8.53 5.71 -5.59
C GLN A 368 9.72 6.63 -5.41
N ILE A 369 10.20 6.95 -4.22
CA ILE A 369 11.44 7.69 -3.97
C ILE A 369 12.58 6.82 -4.48
N HIS A 370 12.55 5.51 -4.21
CA HIS A 370 13.46 4.59 -4.86
C HIS A 370 13.34 4.67 -6.39
N TYR A 371 12.14 4.64 -7.01
CA TYR A 371 11.92 4.71 -8.48
C TYR A 371 12.11 6.10 -9.13
N ASP A 372 11.91 7.20 -8.40
CA ASP A 372 11.94 8.60 -8.83
C ASP A 372 13.32 9.19 -8.59
N THR A 373 14.02 8.82 -7.50
CA THR A 373 15.49 8.98 -7.38
C THR A 373 16.17 8.22 -8.52
N ARG A 374 15.70 7.01 -8.84
CA ARG A 374 16.09 6.26 -10.06
C ARG A 374 15.78 7.00 -11.37
N LYS A 375 14.79 7.91 -11.44
CA LYS A 375 14.43 8.66 -12.65
C LYS A 375 15.19 9.99 -12.76
N LEU A 376 15.51 10.62 -11.63
CA LEU A 376 16.34 11.83 -11.51
C LEU A 376 17.83 11.52 -11.78
N LEU A 377 18.37 10.43 -11.21
CA LEU A 377 19.74 9.97 -11.50
C LEU A 377 19.93 9.60 -12.99
N ARG A 378 18.89 9.09 -13.66
CA ARG A 378 18.90 8.80 -15.12
C ARG A 378 19.12 10.03 -16.00
N GLN A 379 18.81 11.23 -15.52
CA GLN A 379 19.02 12.48 -16.28
C GLN A 379 20.48 12.94 -16.23
N GLN A 380 21.31 12.37 -15.35
CA GLN A 380 22.74 12.69 -15.20
C GLN A 380 23.67 11.66 -15.86
N GLY A 381 23.12 10.61 -16.50
CA GLY A 381 23.85 9.46 -17.04
C GLY A 381 23.94 8.31 -16.03
N SER A 382 23.52 7.10 -16.42
CA SER A 382 23.43 5.95 -15.51
C SER A 382 24.74 5.16 -15.47
N ALA A 383 25.35 5.01 -14.29
CA ALA A 383 26.60 4.26 -14.12
C ALA A 383 26.44 2.76 -14.41
N ILE A 384 25.20 2.25 -14.45
CA ILE A 384 24.86 0.85 -14.73
C ILE A 384 24.08 0.66 -16.04
N GLU A 385 24.09 1.64 -16.96
CA GLU A 385 23.32 1.57 -18.20
C GLU A 385 23.63 0.31 -19.03
N ALA A 386 24.92 0.00 -19.22
CA ALA A 386 25.35 -1.18 -19.97
C ALA A 386 24.84 -2.48 -19.33
N LEU A 387 24.92 -2.60 -18.00
CA LEU A 387 24.37 -3.74 -17.24
C LEU A 387 22.86 -3.89 -17.47
N ARG A 388 22.10 -2.80 -17.39
CA ARG A 388 20.64 -2.82 -17.62
C ARG A 388 20.28 -3.24 -19.05
N ARG A 389 21.04 -2.77 -20.04
CA ARG A 389 20.87 -3.16 -21.45
C ARG A 389 21.16 -4.63 -21.66
N CYS A 390 22.25 -5.14 -21.07
CA CYS A 390 22.60 -6.57 -21.10
C CYS A 390 21.55 -7.45 -20.41
N ASN A 391 21.08 -7.09 -19.20
CA ASN A 391 20.00 -7.82 -18.51
C ASN A 391 18.71 -7.85 -19.33
N ASN A 392 18.30 -6.71 -19.89
CA ASN A 392 17.13 -6.65 -20.78
C ASN A 392 17.27 -7.53 -22.02
N PHE A 393 18.49 -7.68 -22.51
CA PHE A 393 18.75 -8.49 -23.69
C PHE A 393 18.76 -9.97 -23.40
N VAL A 394 19.33 -10.41 -22.28
CA VAL A 394 19.21 -11.79 -21.79
C VAL A 394 17.73 -12.18 -21.72
N LYS A 395 16.88 -11.31 -21.13
CA LYS A 395 15.42 -11.52 -21.09
C LYS A 395 14.80 -11.59 -22.49
N ARG A 396 15.21 -10.71 -23.41
CA ARG A 396 14.74 -10.71 -24.80
C ARG A 396 15.06 -12.03 -25.50
N ILE A 397 16.30 -12.50 -25.39
CA ILE A 397 16.73 -13.78 -25.97
C ILE A 397 15.90 -14.93 -25.39
N LEU A 398 15.77 -14.99 -24.06
CA LEU A 398 15.01 -16.05 -23.38
C LEU A 398 13.55 -16.09 -23.86
N ILE A 399 12.88 -14.92 -23.90
CA ILE A 399 11.50 -14.79 -24.38
C ILE A 399 11.40 -15.19 -25.86
N SER A 400 12.31 -14.70 -26.71
CA SER A 400 12.30 -14.99 -28.15
C SER A 400 12.55 -16.46 -28.49
N PHE A 401 13.32 -17.18 -27.68
CA PHE A 401 13.67 -18.59 -27.94
C PHE A 401 12.57 -19.56 -27.48
N TYR A 402 11.95 -19.28 -26.33
CA TYR A 402 11.04 -20.25 -25.69
C TYR A 402 9.57 -19.92 -25.85
N ILE A 403 9.20 -18.66 -26.06
CA ILE A 403 7.80 -18.29 -26.28
C ILE A 403 7.48 -18.39 -27.77
N LYS A 404 6.43 -19.14 -28.10
CA LYS A 404 5.97 -19.30 -29.47
C LYS A 404 4.99 -18.19 -29.85
N PRO A 405 4.88 -17.82 -31.14
CA PRO A 405 3.82 -16.94 -31.60
C PRO A 405 2.45 -17.48 -31.21
N LYS A 406 1.51 -16.57 -30.91
CA LYS A 406 0.16 -16.86 -30.42
C LYS A 406 0.06 -17.57 -29.06
N SER A 407 1.14 -17.63 -28.27
CA SER A 407 1.06 -18.15 -26.90
C SER A 407 0.22 -17.26 -25.98
N CYS A 408 -0.44 -17.87 -24.99
CA CYS A 408 -1.03 -17.20 -23.83
C CYS A 408 -0.01 -17.17 -22.69
N VAL A 409 0.32 -15.98 -22.19
CA VAL A 409 1.41 -15.76 -21.22
C VAL A 409 0.86 -15.21 -19.90
N LEU A 410 1.26 -15.82 -18.80
CA LEU A 410 1.12 -15.28 -17.45
C LEU A 410 2.47 -14.70 -17.00
N ASP A 411 2.52 -13.42 -16.68
CA ASP A 411 3.72 -12.70 -16.26
C ASP A 411 3.61 -12.34 -14.78
N LEU A 412 4.36 -13.06 -13.93
CA LEU A 412 4.37 -12.91 -12.48
C LEU A 412 5.45 -11.90 -12.07
N ALA A 413 5.09 -10.98 -11.17
CA ALA A 413 5.89 -9.80 -10.85
C ALA A 413 6.23 -8.97 -12.10
N CYS A 414 5.19 -8.67 -12.89
CA CYS A 414 5.34 -8.03 -14.20
C CYS A 414 5.82 -6.56 -14.14
N GLY A 415 5.83 -5.97 -12.94
CA GLY A 415 6.09 -4.55 -12.71
C GLY A 415 5.23 -3.67 -13.60
N HIS A 416 5.79 -2.54 -14.02
CA HIS A 416 5.14 -1.63 -14.96
C HIS A 416 5.12 -2.10 -16.44
N GLY A 417 5.12 -3.41 -16.70
CA GLY A 417 5.08 -3.96 -18.07
C GLY A 417 6.36 -3.71 -18.86
N GLN A 418 7.52 -3.92 -18.23
CA GLN A 418 8.84 -3.69 -18.87
C GLN A 418 9.12 -4.61 -20.07
N ASP A 419 8.47 -5.76 -20.11
CA ASP A 419 8.70 -6.79 -21.13
C ASP A 419 7.62 -6.77 -22.25
N LEU A 420 6.70 -5.80 -22.24
CA LEU A 420 5.65 -5.59 -23.26
C LEU A 420 6.17 -5.65 -24.70
N ASP A 421 7.26 -4.92 -25.00
CA ASP A 421 7.82 -4.88 -26.36
C ASP A 421 8.49 -6.22 -26.74
N LYS A 422 8.96 -7.00 -25.77
CA LYS A 422 9.54 -8.34 -26.00
C LYS A 422 8.44 -9.32 -26.39
N PHE A 423 7.33 -9.32 -25.65
CA PHE A 423 6.13 -10.09 -25.99
C PHE A 423 5.51 -9.67 -27.33
N GLY A 424 5.45 -8.36 -27.59
CA GLY A 424 4.99 -7.82 -28.87
C GLY A 424 5.86 -8.24 -30.04
N THR A 425 7.18 -8.30 -29.83
CA THR A 425 8.14 -8.80 -30.84
C THR A 425 7.89 -10.26 -31.17
N VAL A 426 7.56 -11.12 -30.20
CA VAL A 426 7.26 -12.54 -30.45
C VAL A 426 5.89 -12.73 -31.13
N GLY A 427 4.95 -11.83 -30.88
CA GLY A 427 3.59 -11.93 -31.39
C GLY A 427 2.75 -12.95 -30.61
N ILE A 428 2.75 -12.84 -29.28
CA ILE A 428 1.88 -13.62 -28.39
C ILE A 428 0.38 -13.34 -28.66
N GLN A 429 -0.53 -14.12 -28.08
CA GLN A 429 -1.98 -13.91 -28.21
C GLN A 429 -2.55 -13.10 -27.05
N THR A 430 -2.25 -13.52 -25.81
CA THR A 430 -2.74 -12.86 -24.59
C THR A 430 -1.64 -12.74 -23.54
N LEU A 431 -1.68 -11.66 -22.77
CA LEU A 431 -0.81 -11.40 -21.62
C LEU A 431 -1.66 -11.13 -20.38
N VAL A 432 -1.32 -11.80 -19.28
CA VAL A 432 -1.86 -11.52 -17.95
C VAL A 432 -0.70 -11.15 -17.05
N GLY A 433 -0.65 -9.91 -16.61
CA GLY A 433 0.36 -9.44 -15.67
C GLY A 433 -0.17 -9.43 -14.23
N ILE A 434 0.62 -9.92 -13.28
CA ILE A 434 0.34 -9.82 -11.85
C ILE A 434 1.52 -9.16 -11.16
N ASP A 435 1.25 -8.22 -10.26
CA ASP A 435 2.26 -7.58 -9.44
C ASP A 435 1.68 -7.17 -8.08
N ILE A 436 2.52 -7.21 -7.06
CA ILE A 436 2.15 -6.81 -5.69
C ILE A 436 1.97 -5.28 -5.59
N SER A 437 2.57 -4.50 -6.48
CA SER A 437 2.42 -3.05 -6.49
C SER A 437 1.27 -2.59 -7.38
N LYS A 438 0.21 -2.06 -6.76
CA LYS A 438 -0.93 -1.44 -7.48
C LYS A 438 -0.46 -0.34 -8.42
N LYS A 439 0.56 0.45 -8.04
CA LYS A 439 1.12 1.52 -8.87
C LYS A 439 1.77 0.96 -10.14
N GLU A 440 2.58 -0.08 -10.02
CA GLU A 440 3.22 -0.73 -11.17
C GLU A 440 2.17 -1.28 -12.13
N ILE A 441 1.09 -1.88 -11.61
CA ILE A 441 -0.05 -2.34 -12.42
C ILE A 441 -0.74 -1.19 -13.16
N LEU A 442 -0.97 -0.04 -12.51
CA LEU A 442 -1.56 1.13 -13.16
C LEU A 442 -0.66 1.68 -14.28
N GLU A 443 0.65 1.73 -14.06
CA GLU A 443 1.62 2.14 -15.09
C GLU A 443 1.69 1.11 -16.24
N ALA A 444 1.64 -0.20 -15.94
CA ALA A 444 1.59 -1.24 -16.97
C ALA A 444 0.35 -1.09 -17.86
N ARG A 445 -0.82 -0.86 -17.25
CA ARG A 445 -2.08 -0.56 -17.95
C ARG A 445 -1.94 0.68 -18.82
N SER A 446 -1.39 1.77 -18.27
CA SER A 446 -1.13 3.02 -19.01
C SER A 446 -0.24 2.77 -20.23
N ARG A 447 0.93 2.15 -20.04
CA ARG A 447 1.90 1.86 -21.11
C ARG A 447 1.36 0.95 -22.21
N TYR A 448 0.55 -0.02 -21.85
CA TYR A 448 -0.12 -0.89 -22.80
C TYR A 448 -1.20 -0.12 -23.58
N ASN A 449 -2.05 0.65 -22.89
CA ASN A 449 -3.14 1.41 -23.51
C ASN A 449 -2.65 2.53 -24.44
N THR A 450 -1.65 3.31 -24.03
CA THR A 450 -1.05 4.36 -24.88
C THR A 450 -0.43 3.79 -26.16
N ARG A 451 0.03 2.54 -26.12
CA ARG A 451 0.66 1.84 -27.25
C ARG A 451 -0.22 0.73 -27.80
N ARG A 452 -1.54 0.75 -27.53
CA ARG A 452 -2.47 -0.36 -27.83
C ARG A 452 -2.43 -0.79 -29.29
N ASN A 453 -2.30 0.17 -30.21
CA ASN A 453 -2.24 -0.05 -31.65
C ASN A 453 -0.91 -0.68 -32.13
N ARG A 454 0.15 -0.65 -31.31
CA ARG A 454 1.43 -1.30 -31.61
C ARG A 454 1.44 -2.78 -31.22
N PHE A 455 0.57 -3.19 -30.30
CA PHE A 455 0.52 -4.56 -29.79
C PHE A 455 -0.62 -5.36 -30.45
N ARG A 456 -0.26 -6.51 -31.03
CA ARG A 456 -1.22 -7.44 -31.66
C ARG A 456 -1.83 -8.47 -30.69
N PHE A 457 -1.51 -8.36 -29.40
CA PHE A 457 -2.05 -9.20 -28.32
C PHE A 457 -3.01 -8.41 -27.45
N SER A 458 -3.86 -9.11 -26.69
CA SER A 458 -4.62 -8.50 -25.58
C SER A 458 -3.84 -8.62 -24.27
N ALA A 459 -3.90 -7.59 -23.42
CA ALA A 459 -3.27 -7.62 -22.11
C ALA A 459 -4.23 -7.18 -21.01
N GLU A 460 -4.15 -7.84 -19.87
CA GLU A 460 -4.77 -7.43 -18.62
C GLU A 460 -3.75 -7.50 -17.47
N PHE A 461 -3.93 -6.64 -16.48
CA PHE A 461 -2.97 -6.46 -15.38
C PHE A 461 -3.72 -6.42 -14.06
N HIS A 462 -3.29 -7.21 -13.09
CA HIS A 462 -3.97 -7.41 -11.82
C HIS A 462 -3.03 -7.14 -10.66
N HIS A 463 -3.53 -6.37 -9.68
CA HIS A 463 -2.86 -6.19 -8.41
C HIS A 463 -3.10 -7.42 -7.54
N GLY A 464 -2.02 -8.01 -7.01
CA GLY A 464 -2.15 -9.16 -6.12
C GLY A 464 -0.81 -9.72 -5.66
N ASN A 465 -0.80 -10.28 -4.45
CA ASN A 465 0.34 -11.00 -3.92
C ASN A 465 0.35 -12.45 -4.43
N VAL A 466 1.43 -12.86 -5.12
CA VAL A 466 1.59 -14.24 -5.64
C VAL A 466 1.65 -15.31 -4.56
N LEU A 467 1.83 -14.94 -3.29
CA LEU A 467 1.74 -15.82 -2.14
C LEU A 467 0.31 -16.01 -1.63
N ASP A 468 -0.65 -15.17 -2.05
CA ASP A 468 -2.05 -15.27 -1.65
C ASP A 468 -2.83 -16.20 -2.60
N LYS A 469 -3.49 -17.20 -2.02
CA LYS A 469 -4.40 -18.12 -2.73
C LYS A 469 -5.49 -17.37 -3.51
N LYS A 470 -5.94 -16.20 -3.05
CA LYS A 470 -6.99 -15.39 -3.69
C LYS A 470 -6.59 -14.92 -5.09
N VAL A 471 -5.30 -14.65 -5.33
CA VAL A 471 -4.78 -14.25 -6.65
C VAL A 471 -4.99 -15.35 -7.69
N TYR A 472 -4.98 -16.61 -7.28
CA TYR A 472 -5.19 -17.72 -8.22
C TYR A 472 -6.68 -18.02 -8.47
N VAL A 473 -7.61 -17.38 -7.74
CA VAL A 473 -9.05 -17.57 -7.93
C VAL A 473 -9.52 -16.97 -9.25
N PHE A 474 -9.02 -15.80 -9.66
CA PHE A 474 -9.39 -15.23 -10.96
C PHE A 474 -8.69 -15.93 -12.14
N LEU A 475 -7.58 -16.63 -11.87
CA LEU A 475 -6.93 -17.53 -12.83
C LEU A 475 -7.62 -18.90 -12.92
N LYS A 476 -8.62 -19.17 -12.08
CA LYS A 476 -9.36 -20.44 -12.08
C LYS A 476 -10.00 -20.64 -13.46
N ASN A 477 -9.74 -21.79 -14.06
CA ASN A 477 -10.13 -22.17 -15.43
C ASN A 477 -9.38 -21.47 -16.57
N ARG A 478 -8.28 -20.77 -16.28
CA ARG A 478 -7.38 -20.23 -17.29
C ARG A 478 -6.11 -21.05 -17.33
N LEU A 479 -5.71 -21.43 -18.54
CA LEU A 479 -4.46 -22.12 -18.78
C LEU A 479 -3.56 -21.28 -19.68
N PHE A 480 -2.27 -21.33 -19.40
CA PHE A 480 -1.24 -20.57 -20.07
C PHE A 480 -0.23 -21.51 -20.73
N ASP A 481 0.28 -21.11 -21.88
CA ASP A 481 1.37 -21.83 -22.54
C ASP A 481 2.70 -21.53 -21.87
N VAL A 482 2.82 -20.34 -21.29
CA VAL A 482 4.03 -19.87 -20.61
C VAL A 482 3.68 -19.11 -19.33
N VAL A 483 4.37 -19.46 -18.24
CA VAL A 483 4.48 -18.62 -17.03
C VAL A 483 5.87 -18.01 -17.01
N ASN A 484 5.95 -16.68 -17.00
CA ASN A 484 7.17 -15.88 -16.97
C ASN A 484 7.37 -15.28 -15.57
N PHE A 485 8.56 -15.42 -14.99
CA PHE A 485 8.88 -14.89 -13.66
C PHE A 485 10.33 -14.39 -13.61
N GLN A 486 10.55 -13.13 -13.98
CA GLN A 486 11.89 -12.58 -14.24
C GLN A 486 12.41 -11.79 -13.05
N LEU A 487 13.61 -12.13 -12.56
CA LEU A 487 14.34 -11.40 -11.51
C LEU A 487 13.48 -11.07 -10.27
N ALA A 488 12.62 -12.00 -9.86
CA ALA A 488 11.70 -11.73 -8.76
C ALA A 488 11.40 -12.93 -7.85
N ILE A 489 11.69 -14.16 -8.30
CA ILE A 489 11.34 -15.36 -7.54
C ILE A 489 12.09 -15.44 -6.18
N HIS A 490 13.30 -14.90 -6.09
CA HIS A 490 14.09 -14.83 -4.85
C HIS A 490 13.49 -13.91 -3.78
N TYR A 491 12.53 -13.04 -4.11
CA TYR A 491 11.83 -12.23 -3.09
C TYR A 491 10.75 -13.03 -2.34
N VAL A 492 10.31 -14.17 -2.87
CA VAL A 492 9.12 -14.88 -2.39
C VAL A 492 9.39 -16.32 -1.92
N LEU A 493 10.63 -16.82 -2.05
CA LEU A 493 11.01 -18.19 -1.69
C LEU A 493 11.81 -18.26 -0.38
N GLU A 494 11.20 -17.81 0.71
CA GLU A 494 11.78 -17.92 2.05
C GLU A 494 11.83 -19.38 2.53
N SER A 495 10.77 -20.17 2.34
CA SER A 495 10.70 -21.55 2.83
C SER A 495 10.34 -22.56 1.72
N GLU A 496 10.62 -23.83 1.97
CA GLU A 496 10.22 -24.91 1.06
C GLU A 496 8.69 -24.94 0.87
N GLN A 497 7.91 -24.67 1.91
CA GLN A 497 6.46 -24.66 1.87
C GLN A 497 5.93 -23.55 0.96
N MET A 498 6.52 -22.35 1.03
CA MET A 498 6.18 -21.23 0.14
C MET A 498 6.55 -21.55 -1.31
N ALA A 499 7.71 -22.16 -1.53
CA ALA A 499 8.13 -22.63 -2.83
C ALA A 499 7.17 -23.70 -3.38
N GLU A 500 6.80 -24.68 -2.57
CA GLU A 500 5.89 -25.76 -2.97
C GLU A 500 4.53 -25.19 -3.35
N PHE A 501 4.04 -24.21 -2.58
CA PHE A 501 2.82 -23.48 -2.88
C PHE A 501 2.89 -22.79 -4.25
N ILE A 502 3.87 -21.91 -4.48
CA ILE A 502 4.01 -21.16 -5.74
C ILE A 502 4.14 -22.11 -6.92
N ILE A 503 5.05 -23.08 -6.84
CA ILE A 503 5.30 -24.03 -7.93
C ILE A 503 4.07 -24.88 -8.24
N THR A 504 3.29 -25.26 -7.22
CA THR A 504 2.01 -25.95 -7.41
C THR A 504 1.00 -25.09 -8.17
N GLN A 505 0.91 -23.79 -7.86
CA GLN A 505 0.01 -22.89 -8.59
C GLN A 505 0.46 -22.70 -10.04
N ILE A 506 1.76 -22.47 -10.27
CA ILE A 506 2.35 -22.38 -11.61
C ILE A 506 2.01 -23.63 -12.42
N HIS A 507 2.25 -24.83 -11.86
CA HIS A 507 1.90 -26.09 -12.51
C HIS A 507 0.40 -26.21 -12.82
N LYS A 508 -0.50 -25.76 -11.94
CA LYS A 508 -1.96 -25.79 -12.18
C LYS A 508 -2.39 -24.84 -13.29
N THR A 509 -1.73 -23.70 -13.44
CA THR A 509 -2.04 -22.69 -14.46
C THR A 509 -1.41 -22.98 -15.83
N LEU A 510 -0.46 -23.90 -15.93
CA LEU A 510 0.18 -24.26 -17.20
C LEU A 510 -0.62 -25.30 -18.00
N ASN A 511 -0.64 -25.16 -19.32
CA ASN A 511 -1.00 -26.23 -20.25
C ASN A 511 0.00 -27.41 -20.14
N ASP A 512 -0.42 -28.61 -20.52
CA ASP A 512 0.49 -29.74 -20.68
C ASP A 512 1.57 -29.42 -21.73
N GLY A 513 2.84 -29.61 -21.40
CA GLY A 513 3.97 -29.14 -22.22
C GLY A 513 4.23 -27.63 -22.17
N GLY A 514 3.47 -26.88 -21.35
CA GLY A 514 3.70 -25.46 -21.11
C GLY A 514 5.00 -25.20 -20.36
N LEU A 515 5.52 -23.98 -20.49
CA LEU A 515 6.84 -23.60 -19.98
C LEU A 515 6.77 -22.66 -18.77
N PHE A 516 7.56 -22.94 -17.76
CA PHE A 516 7.87 -21.99 -16.70
C PHE A 516 9.28 -21.43 -16.91
N ILE A 517 9.37 -20.15 -17.26
CA ILE A 517 10.63 -19.48 -17.59
C ILE A 517 10.89 -18.32 -16.65
N GLY A 518 12.17 -18.04 -16.39
CA GLY A 518 12.54 -16.96 -15.51
C GLY A 518 14.02 -16.75 -15.36
N SER A 519 14.36 -15.87 -14.44
CA SER A 519 15.74 -15.61 -14.04
C SER A 519 15.82 -15.33 -12.55
N THR A 520 16.92 -15.76 -11.94
CA THR A 520 17.18 -15.62 -10.50
C THR A 520 18.68 -15.58 -10.23
N MET A 521 19.05 -15.48 -8.96
CA MET A 521 20.43 -15.46 -8.51
C MET A 521 21.09 -16.86 -8.58
N CYS A 522 22.39 -16.88 -8.82
CA CYS A 522 23.20 -18.08 -9.00
C CYS A 522 23.89 -18.44 -7.68
N CYS A 523 23.50 -19.56 -7.07
CA CYS A 523 24.06 -20.06 -5.81
C CYS A 523 25.59 -20.14 -5.85
N LYS A 524 26.17 -20.64 -6.96
CA LYS A 524 27.62 -20.75 -7.12
C LYS A 524 28.33 -19.40 -7.10
N ALA A 525 27.76 -18.39 -7.75
CA ALA A 525 28.33 -17.05 -7.80
C ALA A 525 28.21 -16.34 -6.44
N LEU A 526 27.06 -16.48 -5.77
CA LEU A 526 26.86 -15.99 -4.40
C LEU A 526 27.85 -16.62 -3.41
N ALA A 527 27.98 -17.96 -3.43
CA ALA A 527 28.90 -18.68 -2.55
C ALA A 527 30.36 -18.29 -2.80
N ALA A 528 30.76 -18.09 -4.07
CA ALA A 528 32.10 -17.64 -4.42
C ALA A 528 32.40 -16.23 -3.88
N GLY A 529 31.44 -15.31 -3.97
CA GLY A 529 31.59 -13.95 -3.44
C GLY A 529 31.73 -13.92 -1.92
N ILE A 530 30.89 -14.66 -1.19
CA ILE A 530 30.95 -14.76 0.27
C ILE A 530 32.24 -15.44 0.72
N HIS A 531 32.61 -16.55 0.08
CA HIS A 531 33.86 -17.24 0.36
C HIS A 531 35.06 -16.30 0.19
N TYR A 532 35.11 -15.53 -0.90
CA TYR A 532 36.18 -14.56 -1.12
C TYR A 532 36.27 -13.54 0.02
N SER A 533 35.13 -13.01 0.50
CA SER A 533 35.11 -12.05 1.61
C SER A 533 35.59 -12.66 2.94
N LEU A 534 35.19 -13.90 3.25
CA LEU A 534 35.62 -14.62 4.45
C LEU A 534 37.12 -14.98 4.44
N THR A 535 37.75 -15.02 3.26
CA THR A 535 39.21 -15.23 3.14
C THR A 535 40.03 -13.95 3.35
N GLN A 536 39.41 -12.77 3.38
CA GLN A 536 40.11 -11.51 3.64
C GLN A 536 40.43 -11.32 5.13
N GLU A 537 41.33 -10.36 5.45
CA GLU A 537 41.74 -10.05 6.83
C GLU A 537 40.55 -9.60 7.68
N ASP A 538 39.69 -8.72 7.15
CA ASP A 538 38.51 -8.19 7.85
C ASP A 538 37.29 -9.13 7.84
N SER A 539 37.42 -10.36 7.33
CA SER A 539 36.43 -11.45 7.26
C SER A 539 34.97 -11.04 7.52
N THR A 540 34.25 -10.70 6.45
CA THR A 540 32.84 -10.28 6.55
C THR A 540 31.90 -11.22 5.81
N LEU A 541 30.62 -11.24 6.19
CA LEU A 541 29.54 -11.89 5.43
C LEU A 541 28.99 -11.01 4.30
N SER A 542 29.80 -10.08 3.80
CA SER A 542 29.43 -9.13 2.76
C SER A 542 30.46 -9.10 1.64
N PHE A 543 30.04 -9.06 0.38
CA PHE A 543 30.94 -8.89 -0.76
C PHE A 543 30.33 -7.96 -1.79
N GLY A 544 31.16 -7.29 -2.57
CA GLY A 544 30.69 -6.30 -3.51
C GLY A 544 31.81 -5.51 -4.17
N ASN A 545 31.42 -4.43 -4.81
CA ASN A 545 32.28 -3.40 -5.38
C ASN A 545 31.53 -2.06 -5.36
N ASP A 546 32.07 -1.04 -6.02
CA ASP A 546 31.49 0.31 -6.01
C ASP A 546 30.05 0.41 -6.51
N ILE A 547 29.55 -0.60 -7.25
CA ILE A 547 28.19 -0.58 -7.82
C ILE A 547 27.24 -1.59 -7.17
N PHE A 548 27.70 -2.55 -6.39
CA PHE A 548 26.82 -3.53 -5.74
C PHE A 548 27.41 -4.10 -4.45
N THR A 549 26.54 -4.52 -3.54
CA THR A 549 26.91 -5.23 -2.32
C THR A 549 25.87 -6.32 -2.03
N VAL A 550 26.34 -7.51 -1.68
CA VAL A 550 25.54 -8.60 -1.12
C VAL A 550 25.98 -8.80 0.32
N THR A 551 25.05 -8.76 1.28
CA THR A 551 25.33 -9.00 2.69
C THR A 551 24.41 -10.09 3.21
N LEU A 552 24.96 -11.24 3.63
CA LEU A 552 24.13 -12.30 4.23
C LEU A 552 23.62 -11.86 5.60
N ASP A 553 22.40 -12.28 5.92
CA ASP A 553 21.85 -12.15 7.28
C ASP A 553 22.44 -13.25 8.18
N PRO A 554 23.25 -12.89 9.20
CA PRO A 554 23.89 -13.86 10.09
C PRO A 554 22.91 -14.77 10.84
N ASN A 555 21.67 -14.30 11.06
CA ASN A 555 20.66 -15.08 11.79
C ASN A 555 20.10 -16.23 10.94
N THR A 556 20.19 -16.12 9.61
CA THR A 556 19.65 -17.11 8.66
C THR A 556 20.72 -18.02 8.08
N CYS A 557 21.99 -17.67 8.25
CA CYS A 557 23.12 -18.39 7.68
C CYS A 557 24.21 -18.62 8.73
N THR A 558 24.05 -19.68 9.52
CA THR A 558 25.06 -20.11 10.48
C THR A 558 26.03 -21.12 9.87
N PHE A 559 27.29 -21.05 10.30
CA PHE A 559 28.36 -21.97 9.92
C PHE A 559 29.02 -22.51 11.18
N ASP A 560 29.29 -23.83 11.21
CA ASP A 560 30.02 -24.46 12.32
C ASP A 560 31.48 -23.99 12.37
N GLU A 561 32.04 -23.68 11.20
CA GLU A 561 33.40 -23.15 11.03
C GLU A 561 33.35 -21.64 10.75
N GLN A 562 34.29 -20.87 11.31
CA GLN A 562 34.40 -19.43 11.04
C GLN A 562 34.73 -19.11 9.57
N LYS A 563 35.43 -20.02 8.87
CA LYS A 563 35.84 -19.89 7.46
C LYS A 563 35.47 -21.16 6.68
N PRO A 564 34.16 -21.36 6.39
CA PRO A 564 33.70 -22.54 5.66
C PRO A 564 34.32 -22.59 4.26
N SER A 565 34.68 -23.80 3.81
CA SER A 565 35.19 -23.99 2.45
C SER A 565 34.17 -23.58 1.39
N LEU A 566 34.64 -23.21 0.19
CA LEU A 566 33.76 -22.87 -0.94
C LEU A 566 32.74 -23.99 -1.24
N ASN A 567 33.16 -25.25 -1.14
CA ASN A 567 32.27 -26.39 -1.36
C ASN A 567 31.17 -26.48 -0.29
N THR A 568 31.51 -26.19 0.97
CA THR A 568 30.53 -26.14 2.07
C THR A 568 29.49 -25.06 1.82
N LEU A 569 29.93 -23.85 1.46
CA LEU A 569 29.04 -22.72 1.12
C LEU A 569 28.15 -23.02 -0.09
N GLN A 570 28.74 -23.58 -1.16
CA GLN A 570 28.01 -23.95 -2.36
C GLN A 570 26.95 -25.00 -2.07
N ASN A 571 27.29 -26.05 -1.33
CA ASN A 571 26.33 -27.09 -0.94
C ASN A 571 25.19 -26.48 -0.15
N LYS A 572 25.50 -25.66 0.86
CA LYS A 572 24.49 -24.99 1.69
C LYS A 572 23.54 -24.13 0.83
N PHE A 573 24.08 -23.29 -0.05
CA PHE A 573 23.26 -22.43 -0.92
C PHE A 573 22.51 -23.19 -2.01
N GLU A 574 22.91 -24.42 -2.34
CA GLU A 574 22.22 -25.28 -3.29
C GLU A 574 21.08 -26.08 -2.63
N THR A 575 21.14 -26.31 -1.31
CA THR A 575 20.19 -27.20 -0.60
C THR A 575 19.27 -26.51 0.39
N ASP A 576 19.73 -25.49 1.10
CA ASP A 576 19.05 -24.94 2.27
C ASP A 576 18.11 -23.79 1.89
N TRP A 577 16.88 -23.83 2.38
CA TRP A 577 15.92 -22.74 2.28
C TRP A 577 16.12 -21.72 3.41
N GLY A 578 15.58 -20.51 3.26
CA GLY A 578 15.54 -19.50 4.32
C GLY A 578 16.78 -18.63 4.46
N ILE A 579 17.84 -18.88 3.68
CA ILE A 579 19.06 -18.07 3.72
C ILE A 579 18.76 -16.70 3.11
N LYS A 580 18.73 -15.68 3.97
CA LYS A 580 18.42 -14.29 3.60
C LYS A 580 19.69 -13.50 3.36
N TYR A 581 19.65 -12.60 2.40
CA TYR A 581 20.69 -11.63 2.15
C TYR A 581 20.11 -10.29 1.71
N HIS A 582 20.81 -9.22 2.05
CA HIS A 582 20.52 -7.89 1.53
C HIS A 582 21.30 -7.65 0.25
N PHE A 583 20.62 -7.23 -0.82
CA PHE A 583 21.23 -6.91 -2.10
C PHE A 583 21.08 -5.43 -2.42
N TYR A 584 22.23 -4.76 -2.49
CA TYR A 584 22.37 -3.41 -2.99
C TYR A 584 22.94 -3.46 -4.41
N LEU A 585 22.28 -2.79 -5.36
CA LEU A 585 22.76 -2.52 -6.70
C LEU A 585 22.47 -1.06 -7.01
N MET A 586 23.53 -0.29 -7.24
CA MET A 586 23.51 1.13 -7.56
C MET A 586 22.42 1.45 -8.58
N GLU A 587 21.61 2.48 -8.31
CA GLU A 587 20.51 2.94 -9.17
C GLU A 587 19.44 1.88 -9.52
N SER A 588 19.40 0.72 -8.85
CA SER A 588 18.51 -0.38 -9.22
C SER A 588 17.80 -1.02 -8.04
N ILE A 589 18.52 -1.65 -7.10
CA ILE A 589 17.97 -2.54 -6.07
C ILE A 589 18.59 -2.18 -4.71
N ASN A 590 17.82 -2.24 -3.64
CA ASN A 590 18.28 -2.08 -2.26
C ASN A 590 17.33 -2.84 -1.33
N GLU A 591 17.30 -4.17 -1.45
CA GLU A 591 16.22 -5.00 -0.92
C GLU A 591 16.74 -6.28 -0.26
N SER A 592 15.91 -6.89 0.58
CA SER A 592 16.19 -8.24 1.09
C SER A 592 15.70 -9.31 0.12
N GLU A 593 16.52 -10.33 -0.08
CA GLU A 593 16.29 -11.46 -0.97
C GLU A 593 16.61 -12.77 -0.25
N TYR A 594 16.12 -13.89 -0.82
CA TYR A 594 16.42 -15.23 -0.35
C TYR A 594 17.21 -16.00 -1.38
N VAL A 595 18.19 -16.78 -0.93
CA VAL A 595 18.86 -17.76 -1.78
C VAL A 595 17.81 -18.73 -2.28
N VAL A 596 17.76 -18.95 -3.59
CA VAL A 596 16.92 -19.99 -4.19
C VAL A 596 17.76 -21.27 -4.25
N PRO A 597 17.60 -22.23 -3.32
CA PRO A 597 18.48 -23.38 -3.25
C PRO A 597 18.30 -24.26 -4.48
N TRP A 598 19.17 -24.08 -5.47
CA TRP A 598 18.86 -24.49 -6.84
C TRP A 598 18.66 -26.00 -6.97
N THR A 599 19.45 -26.81 -6.25
CA THR A 599 19.29 -28.27 -6.21
C THR A 599 17.97 -28.67 -5.54
N SER A 600 17.61 -28.07 -4.40
CA SER A 600 16.32 -28.33 -3.72
C SER A 600 15.13 -27.83 -4.54
N PHE A 601 15.24 -26.65 -5.17
CA PHE A 601 14.24 -26.06 -6.04
C PHE A 601 13.96 -26.94 -7.27
N VAL A 602 14.99 -27.48 -7.93
CA VAL A 602 14.81 -28.41 -9.06
C VAL A 602 14.16 -29.73 -8.60
N LYS A 603 14.54 -30.27 -7.43
CA LYS A 603 13.90 -31.46 -6.85
C LYS A 603 12.42 -31.21 -6.59
N LEU A 604 12.07 -30.06 -6.00
CA LEU A 604 10.70 -29.65 -5.73
C LEU A 604 9.89 -29.47 -7.02
N CYS A 605 10.42 -28.76 -8.02
CA CYS A 605 9.80 -28.64 -9.34
C CYS A 605 9.49 -30.02 -9.95
N ARG A 606 10.45 -30.95 -9.87
CA ARG A 606 10.25 -32.33 -10.36
C ARG A 606 9.15 -33.07 -9.61
N LYS A 607 9.09 -32.94 -8.27
CA LYS A 607 8.05 -33.51 -7.41
C LYS A 607 6.65 -33.04 -7.83
N VAL A 608 6.51 -31.76 -8.17
CA VAL A 608 5.23 -31.18 -8.62
C VAL A 608 4.88 -31.56 -10.07
N GLY A 609 5.87 -31.92 -10.89
CA GLY A 609 5.69 -32.34 -12.28
C GLY A 609 6.25 -31.38 -13.32
N LEU A 610 7.19 -30.51 -12.94
CA LEU A 610 7.96 -29.65 -13.82
C LEU A 610 9.36 -30.23 -14.03
N ARG A 611 9.78 -30.40 -15.28
CA ARG A 611 11.12 -30.89 -15.63
C ARG A 611 12.00 -29.72 -16.05
N LEU A 612 13.21 -29.63 -15.50
CA LEU A 612 14.21 -28.66 -15.94
C LEU A 612 14.63 -28.97 -17.38
N VAL A 613 14.52 -27.97 -18.26
CA VAL A 613 14.91 -28.03 -19.68
C VAL A 613 16.25 -27.34 -19.90
N GLU A 614 16.43 -26.15 -19.34
CA GLU A 614 17.62 -25.34 -19.56
C GLU A 614 17.93 -24.49 -18.32
N THR A 615 19.21 -24.36 -17.98
CA THR A 615 19.69 -23.41 -16.99
C THR A 615 21.12 -23.01 -17.29
N CYS A 616 21.39 -21.71 -17.34
CA CYS A 616 22.71 -21.15 -17.61
C CYS A 616 22.86 -19.85 -16.84
N THR A 617 24.08 -19.48 -16.47
CA THR A 617 24.37 -18.11 -16.04
C THR A 617 24.08 -17.12 -17.17
N PHE A 618 23.89 -15.85 -16.85
CA PHE A 618 23.66 -14.82 -17.87
C PHE A 618 24.81 -14.72 -18.90
N PRO A 619 26.10 -14.76 -18.52
CA PRO A 619 27.21 -14.82 -19.48
C PRO A 619 27.14 -16.04 -20.41
N GLU A 620 26.95 -17.24 -19.85
CA GLU A 620 26.85 -18.48 -20.63
C GLU A 620 25.66 -18.42 -21.61
N TRP A 621 24.51 -17.93 -21.17
CA TRP A 621 23.33 -17.79 -22.01
C TRP A 621 23.54 -16.80 -23.15
N LEU A 622 24.16 -15.66 -22.88
CA LEU A 622 24.47 -14.66 -23.89
C LEU A 622 25.48 -15.19 -24.92
N GLN A 623 26.47 -15.98 -24.48
CA GLN A 623 27.43 -16.61 -25.37
C GLN A 623 26.79 -17.72 -26.21
N ALA A 624 26.07 -18.64 -25.59
CA ALA A 624 25.45 -19.78 -26.26
C ALA A 624 24.38 -19.35 -27.27
N SER A 625 23.64 -18.28 -26.99
CA SER A 625 22.58 -17.81 -27.87
C SER A 625 23.09 -17.18 -29.17
N ARG A 626 24.33 -16.64 -29.22
CA ARG A 626 24.91 -16.00 -30.42
C ARG A 626 24.98 -16.92 -31.63
N THR A 627 25.21 -18.21 -31.42
CA THR A 627 25.28 -19.21 -32.49
C THR A 627 23.96 -19.94 -32.68
N ARG A 628 23.13 -20.01 -31.63
CA ARG A 628 21.93 -20.85 -31.59
C ARG A 628 20.73 -20.26 -32.32
N TYR A 629 20.56 -18.93 -32.39
CA TYR A 629 19.36 -18.33 -33.02
C TYR A 629 19.26 -18.65 -34.52
N LYS A 630 20.41 -18.73 -35.23
CA LYS A 630 20.46 -19.06 -36.66
C LYS A 630 20.03 -20.50 -36.97
N SER A 631 20.01 -21.36 -35.94
CA SER A 631 19.58 -22.76 -36.02
C SER A 631 18.22 -23.02 -35.35
N ALA A 632 17.70 -22.01 -34.64
CA ALA A 632 16.45 -22.14 -33.92
C ALA A 632 15.27 -21.94 -34.87
N SER A 633 14.18 -22.70 -34.67
CA SER A 633 12.92 -22.52 -35.40
C SER A 633 12.16 -21.30 -34.86
N ILE A 634 12.78 -20.12 -34.95
CA ILE A 634 12.17 -18.83 -34.58
C ILE A 634 11.75 -18.08 -35.84
N PRO A 635 10.69 -17.25 -35.81
CA PRO A 635 10.28 -16.47 -36.96
C PRO A 635 11.35 -15.45 -37.37
N ARG A 636 11.55 -15.27 -38.69
CA ARG A 636 12.56 -14.35 -39.27
C ARG A 636 12.52 -12.92 -38.70
N TYR A 637 11.33 -12.36 -38.47
CA TYR A 637 11.20 -11.01 -37.90
C TYR A 637 11.68 -10.92 -36.44
N VAL A 638 11.62 -12.03 -35.69
CA VAL A 638 12.16 -12.12 -34.32
C VAL A 638 13.68 -12.23 -34.39
N GLU A 639 14.21 -13.02 -35.32
CA GLU A 639 15.65 -13.14 -35.58
C GLU A 639 16.27 -11.78 -35.94
N GLU A 640 15.70 -11.07 -36.92
CA GLU A 640 16.15 -9.72 -37.33
C GLU A 640 16.10 -8.73 -36.15
N ASN A 641 15.12 -8.86 -35.24
CA ASN A 641 15.05 -8.05 -34.02
C ASN A 641 16.20 -8.37 -33.05
N LEU A 642 16.56 -9.66 -32.90
CA LEU A 642 17.67 -10.08 -32.06
C LEU A 642 19.00 -9.60 -32.63
N GLU A 643 19.23 -9.75 -33.94
CA GLU A 643 20.45 -9.26 -34.61
C GLU A 643 20.64 -7.75 -34.41
N LYS A 644 19.56 -6.98 -34.55
CA LYS A 644 19.58 -5.53 -34.28
C LYS A 644 20.01 -5.21 -32.85
N HIS A 645 19.50 -5.93 -31.86
CA HIS A 645 19.86 -5.70 -30.45
C HIS A 645 21.27 -6.21 -30.12
N TYR A 646 21.74 -7.28 -30.76
CA TYR A 646 23.14 -7.70 -30.69
C TYR A 646 24.09 -6.59 -31.14
N GLY A 647 23.79 -5.94 -32.27
CA GLY A 647 24.55 -4.80 -32.76
C GLY A 647 24.55 -3.63 -31.78
N MET A 648 23.39 -3.31 -31.19
CA MET A 648 23.29 -2.23 -30.20
C MET A 648 24.13 -2.50 -28.94
N ILE A 649 24.11 -3.71 -28.41
CA ILE A 649 24.81 -4.06 -27.16
C ILE A 649 26.31 -4.12 -27.33
N SER A 650 26.78 -4.43 -28.53
CA SER A 650 28.21 -4.35 -28.85
C SER A 650 28.77 -2.94 -28.65
N GLY A 651 27.94 -1.90 -28.71
CA GLY A 651 28.30 -0.51 -28.38
C GLY A 651 28.28 -0.16 -26.89
N TYR A 652 27.90 -1.09 -26.00
CA TYR A 652 27.83 -0.89 -24.54
C TYR A 652 28.56 -2.02 -23.79
N PRO A 653 29.90 -2.10 -23.87
CA PRO A 653 30.66 -3.13 -23.16
C PRO A 653 30.50 -2.98 -21.63
N LEU A 654 30.33 -4.10 -20.93
CA LEU A 654 30.25 -4.11 -19.47
C LEU A 654 31.62 -3.80 -18.87
N SER A 655 31.67 -2.87 -17.91
CA SER A 655 32.87 -2.66 -17.09
C SER A 655 33.13 -3.86 -16.17
N HIS A 656 34.35 -4.00 -15.63
CA HIS A 656 34.68 -5.10 -14.71
C HIS A 656 33.71 -5.18 -13.50
N PRO A 657 33.36 -4.07 -12.81
CA PRO A 657 32.34 -4.10 -11.76
C PRO A 657 30.96 -4.60 -12.23
N GLN A 658 30.53 -4.19 -13.43
CA GLN A 658 29.25 -4.61 -14.01
C GLN A 658 29.25 -6.09 -14.43
N GLN A 659 30.38 -6.62 -14.90
CA GLN A 659 30.53 -8.04 -15.21
C GLN A 659 30.37 -8.91 -13.95
N GLN A 660 30.92 -8.45 -12.82
CA GLN A 660 30.77 -9.12 -11.52
C GLN A 660 29.31 -9.16 -11.03
N VAL A 661 28.48 -8.17 -11.37
CA VAL A 661 27.04 -8.24 -11.11
C VAL A 661 26.35 -9.17 -12.10
N PHE A 662 26.69 -9.05 -13.39
CA PHE A 662 26.05 -9.81 -14.46
C PHE A 662 26.19 -11.32 -14.27
N GLN A 663 27.31 -11.80 -13.74
CA GLN A 663 27.55 -13.21 -13.43
C GLN A 663 26.75 -13.74 -12.22
N LEU A 664 26.18 -12.87 -11.38
CA LEU A 664 25.36 -13.29 -10.23
C LEU A 664 24.03 -13.89 -10.67
N TYR A 665 23.59 -13.63 -11.89
CA TYR A 665 22.29 -14.08 -12.38
C TYR A 665 22.38 -15.31 -13.27
N LYS A 666 21.30 -16.09 -13.27
CA LYS A 666 21.07 -17.23 -14.16
C LYS A 666 19.64 -17.25 -14.68
N ILE A 667 19.47 -17.85 -15.85
CA ILE A 667 18.16 -18.17 -16.42
C ILE A 667 17.74 -19.59 -16.04
N PHE A 668 16.44 -19.84 -16.13
CA PHE A 668 15.89 -21.18 -16.08
C PHE A 668 14.68 -21.35 -17.00
N VAL A 669 14.50 -22.59 -17.45
CA VAL A 669 13.34 -23.05 -18.21
C VAL A 669 12.93 -24.41 -17.67
N PHE A 670 11.69 -24.53 -17.23
CA PHE A 670 11.05 -25.80 -16.90
C PHE A 670 9.89 -26.05 -17.84
N GLU A 671 9.58 -27.33 -18.07
CA GLU A 671 8.45 -27.79 -18.87
C GLU A 671 7.51 -28.62 -18.00
N LYS A 672 6.21 -28.37 -18.10
CA LYS A 672 5.18 -29.21 -17.46
C LYS A 672 5.09 -30.56 -18.16
N ILE A 673 5.39 -31.62 -17.40
CA ILE A 673 5.33 -33.00 -17.90
C ILE A 673 3.86 -33.36 -18.16
N SER A 674 3.54 -33.72 -19.41
CA SER A 674 2.18 -34.12 -19.79
C SER A 674 1.72 -35.37 -19.05
N ALA A 675 0.40 -35.51 -18.86
CA ALA A 675 -0.19 -36.69 -18.23
C ALA A 675 0.21 -38.00 -18.94
N ARG A 676 0.37 -37.96 -20.27
CA ARG A 676 0.79 -39.11 -21.10
C ARG A 676 2.22 -39.57 -20.79
N TYR A 677 3.12 -38.67 -20.42
CA TYR A 677 4.50 -39.00 -20.06
C TYR A 677 4.60 -39.53 -18.62
N LYS A 678 3.72 -39.07 -17.70
CA LYS A 678 3.57 -39.68 -16.36
C LYS A 678 3.16 -41.16 -16.43
N MET A 679 2.30 -41.54 -17.38
CA MET A 679 1.92 -42.95 -17.61
C MET A 679 3.09 -43.81 -18.14
N PHE A 680 3.96 -43.24 -18.98
CA PHE A 680 5.16 -43.92 -19.48
C PHE A 680 6.22 -44.16 -18.39
N MET A 681 6.39 -43.20 -17.47
CA MET A 681 7.30 -43.34 -16.32
C MET A 681 6.77 -44.31 -15.24
N GLY A 682 5.45 -44.54 -15.21
CA GLY A 682 4.80 -45.50 -14.30
C GLY A 682 4.72 -46.95 -14.81
N GLY A 683 5.38 -47.28 -15.94
CA GLY A 683 5.52 -48.67 -16.41
C GLY A 683 4.37 -49.22 -17.27
N VAL A 684 3.37 -48.42 -17.67
CA VAL A 684 2.28 -48.92 -18.52
C VAL A 684 2.59 -48.63 -19.99
N LYS A 685 3.07 -49.65 -20.72
CA LYS A 685 3.15 -49.65 -22.19
C LYS A 685 1.72 -49.68 -22.77
N ILE A 686 1.30 -48.60 -23.42
CA ILE A 686 0.08 -48.61 -24.25
C ILE A 686 0.46 -49.18 -25.62
N MET A 687 -0.04 -50.37 -25.95
CA MET A 687 0.01 -50.90 -27.32
C MET A 687 -0.82 -50.00 -28.23
N LYS A 688 -0.22 -49.55 -29.34
CA LYS A 688 -0.95 -48.88 -30.42
C LYS A 688 -1.91 -49.90 -31.04
N HIS A 689 -3.20 -49.59 -31.04
CA HIS A 689 -4.16 -50.15 -32.01
C HIS A 689 -4.25 -49.23 -33.22
#